data_AF-A0A1C4ZW60-F1
#
_entry.id   AF-A0A1C4ZW60-F1
#
_cell.length_a   1.000
_cell.length_b   1.000
_cell.length_c   1.000
_cell.angle_alpha   90.00
_cell.angle_beta   90.00
_cell.angle_gamma   90.00
#
_symmetry.space_group_name_H-M   'P 1'
#
loop_
_entity.id
_entity.type
_entity.pdbx_description
1 polymer ?
#
loop_
_entity_poly.entity_id
_entity_poly.type
_entity_poly.pdbx_seq_one_letter_code
_entity_poly.pdbx_strand_id
1 'polypeptide(L)'
;MTGRRTVAPEQNPPGRSALRRALRRARDGVSLDVGEAAVLLAARGEDLDELVGVAGRVRDQGLAAAGRPGTVTYSPKVFIPLTRLCRDRCHYCTFATVPHRVPDAYLSPDEVLDIAAAGARAGCKEALFTLGDRPESRWPAAREWLDAHGYPDTLAYLRAMAVRVLEETGLLPHLNPGVLSWSDLQRLKPVSVSMGMMLETTATRLWRDPGGPHHGSPDKEPAVRLRVLEDAGRSAVPFTTGVLVGIGESRVERAESLFAIRRVARAYRGIQETIVQNFRAKPDTAMRDVPDAELTDLAATIAVARLVLGPSARIQAPPNLVGEQHGLMLRAGVDDWGGVSPVTADHVNPERSWPALDELARWTERAGFTLRERLAVQPEYVRSGGSWLDPRVLPHVRALADPQTGLAVPGRRPTGLPWQEPAAGWRASGRTDLHLDVDRRPADDRRRSDFSEVYGDWDALRERARTTSAPVGGRLDSDVAAALRRAEKNPSGLGERDALTLMTAEGSGLEQLCALADALRREAVGDEVTYVVNRNINFTNVCYTGCRFCAFAQRRSDADAYTLSVAQVGDRAAEAWRAGATEICMQGGIHPDLPGTAYFDLAAEVKRRAPGLHLHAYSPMEVVNGTARTGLSIEDWLVAARSAGVDSLPGTAAEILDDDVRWILTRGKLPAATWVEVVTTAHRLGIPTTATMMYGHVDAPAHWVAHLRLIARLQDETNGFTEFVPLPFVHTNAPVYLAGIARPGPTERDNRAVHAMARILLHGRIPNIQTSWVKLGVDGSRLVLSGGVNDVGGTLMEETISRMAGSSHGSAKSVAELREICAPLGRPVRQRTTLYGEVPAERLTAAASARPSRALLPVLGQH
;
A
#
# COMPACT_ATOMS: atom_id res chain seq x y z
N MET A 1 -24.76 -40.38 -15.62
CA MET A 1 -24.35 -39.89 -16.96
C MET A 1 -22.92 -39.38 -16.87
N THR A 2 -21.97 -40.19 -17.32
CA THR A 2 -20.52 -39.95 -17.27
C THR A 2 -20.10 -39.07 -18.45
N GLY A 3 -20.10 -37.76 -18.25
CA GLY A 3 -19.54 -36.83 -19.22
C GLY A 3 -18.02 -36.96 -19.25
N ARG A 4 -17.46 -37.51 -20.33
CA ARG A 4 -16.03 -37.44 -20.65
C ARG A 4 -15.60 -35.97 -20.62
N ARG A 5 -14.74 -35.61 -19.67
CA ARG A 5 -14.11 -34.29 -19.60
C ARG A 5 -13.18 -34.11 -20.81
N THR A 6 -13.60 -33.31 -21.76
CA THR A 6 -12.75 -32.85 -22.86
C THR A 6 -11.77 -31.82 -22.33
N VAL A 7 -10.50 -32.22 -22.14
CA VAL A 7 -9.36 -31.30 -22.11
C VAL A 7 -9.42 -30.52 -23.43
N ALA A 8 -9.31 -29.18 -23.38
CA ALA A 8 -9.26 -28.36 -24.58
C ALA A 8 -8.16 -28.91 -25.52
N PRO A 9 -8.40 -28.99 -26.84
CA PRO A 9 -7.45 -29.59 -27.76
C PRO A 9 -6.11 -28.85 -27.65
N GLU A 10 -5.01 -29.60 -27.50
CA GLU A 10 -3.67 -29.06 -27.63
C GLU A 10 -3.60 -28.26 -28.93
N GLN A 11 -3.24 -26.97 -28.84
CA GLN A 11 -2.87 -26.21 -30.02
C GLN A 11 -1.75 -26.98 -30.73
N ASN A 12 -1.89 -27.16 -32.06
CA ASN A 12 -0.90 -27.87 -32.87
C ASN A 12 0.53 -27.46 -32.48
N PRO A 13 1.46 -28.43 -32.39
CA PRO A 13 2.85 -28.12 -32.02
C PRO A 13 3.38 -27.02 -32.94
N PRO A 14 4.04 -25.98 -32.39
CA PRO A 14 4.51 -24.86 -33.19
C PRO A 14 5.47 -25.38 -34.26
N GLY A 15 5.38 -24.78 -35.46
CA GLY A 15 6.25 -25.16 -36.56
C GLY A 15 7.74 -25.02 -36.17
N ARG A 16 8.58 -25.97 -36.61
CA ARG A 16 10.02 -25.98 -36.29
C ARG A 16 10.73 -24.64 -36.60
N SER A 17 10.28 -23.91 -37.61
CA SER A 17 10.81 -22.58 -37.95
C SER A 17 10.54 -21.53 -36.88
N ALA A 18 9.36 -21.55 -36.25
CA ALA A 18 9.01 -20.65 -35.16
C ALA A 18 9.87 -20.94 -33.92
N LEU A 19 10.06 -22.22 -33.58
CA LEU A 19 10.87 -22.64 -32.44
C LEU A 19 12.34 -22.24 -32.61
N ARG A 20 12.93 -22.50 -33.79
CA ARG A 20 14.30 -22.06 -34.11
C ARG A 20 14.47 -20.54 -34.03
N ARG A 21 13.48 -19.77 -34.49
CA ARG A 21 13.51 -18.30 -34.41
C ARG A 21 13.47 -17.82 -32.95
N ALA A 22 12.57 -18.38 -32.14
CA ALA A 22 12.43 -18.01 -30.73
C ALA A 22 13.70 -18.39 -29.94
N LEU A 23 14.27 -19.58 -30.18
CA LEU A 23 15.53 -20.03 -29.57
C LEU A 23 16.70 -19.12 -29.93
N ARG A 24 16.85 -18.75 -31.22
CA ARG A 24 17.87 -17.80 -31.66
C ARG A 24 17.74 -16.46 -30.95
N ARG A 25 16.52 -15.91 -30.87
CA ARG A 25 16.28 -14.63 -30.18
C ARG A 25 16.59 -14.71 -28.68
N ALA A 26 16.22 -15.80 -28.03
CA ALA A 26 16.57 -16.05 -26.64
C ALA A 26 18.10 -16.12 -26.44
N ARG A 27 18.81 -16.81 -27.34
CA ARG A 27 20.28 -16.92 -27.34
C ARG A 27 20.97 -15.57 -27.52
N ASP A 28 20.43 -14.75 -28.41
CA ASP A 28 20.94 -13.40 -28.72
C ASP A 28 20.53 -12.35 -27.65
N GLY A 29 19.85 -12.77 -26.57
CA GLY A 29 19.44 -11.89 -25.47
C GLY A 29 18.32 -10.91 -25.82
N VAL A 30 17.59 -11.16 -26.91
CA VAL A 30 16.49 -10.30 -27.35
C VAL A 30 15.27 -10.51 -26.45
N SER A 31 14.59 -9.43 -26.08
CA SER A 31 13.35 -9.52 -25.31
C SER A 31 12.30 -10.34 -26.07
N LEU A 32 11.80 -11.38 -25.41
CA LEU A 32 10.73 -12.23 -25.90
C LEU A 32 9.37 -11.56 -25.68
N ASP A 33 8.43 -11.82 -26.58
CA ASP A 33 6.99 -11.58 -26.36
C ASP A 33 6.27 -12.84 -25.86
N VAL A 34 4.97 -12.72 -25.58
CA VAL A 34 4.14 -13.82 -25.06
C VAL A 34 4.06 -14.98 -26.07
N GLY A 35 3.97 -14.69 -27.37
CA GLY A 35 3.87 -15.71 -28.41
C GLY A 35 5.17 -16.50 -28.55
N GLU A 36 6.32 -15.82 -28.53
CA GLU A 36 7.64 -16.45 -28.56
C GLU A 36 7.88 -17.32 -27.31
N ALA A 37 7.50 -16.83 -26.13
CA ALA A 37 7.56 -17.61 -24.90
C ALA A 37 6.65 -18.85 -24.96
N ALA A 38 5.43 -18.72 -25.49
CA ALA A 38 4.51 -19.85 -25.67
C ALA A 38 5.06 -20.92 -26.64
N VAL A 39 5.77 -20.49 -27.69
CA VAL A 39 6.47 -21.40 -28.61
C VAL A 39 7.60 -22.15 -27.90
N LEU A 40 8.44 -21.45 -27.11
CA LEU A 40 9.53 -22.08 -26.37
C LEU A 40 9.06 -23.10 -25.33
N LEU A 41 7.87 -22.91 -24.73
CA LEU A 41 7.27 -23.89 -23.82
C LEU A 41 6.98 -25.26 -24.48
N ALA A 42 6.94 -25.32 -25.80
CA ALA A 42 6.76 -26.58 -26.55
C ALA A 42 8.10 -27.29 -26.86
N ALA A 43 9.25 -26.74 -26.46
CA ALA A 43 10.56 -27.33 -26.75
C ALA A 43 10.70 -28.75 -26.17
N ARG A 44 11.25 -29.67 -26.97
CA ARG A 44 11.52 -31.08 -26.64
C ARG A 44 12.81 -31.54 -27.30
N GLY A 45 13.42 -32.61 -26.79
CA GLY A 45 14.65 -33.17 -27.34
C GLY A 45 15.77 -32.12 -27.44
N GLU A 46 16.44 -32.05 -28.60
CA GLU A 46 17.54 -31.11 -28.84
C GLU A 46 17.14 -29.64 -28.65
N ASP A 47 15.91 -29.26 -29.01
CA ASP A 47 15.42 -27.89 -28.82
C ASP A 47 15.28 -27.55 -27.33
N LEU A 48 14.91 -28.52 -26.49
CA LEU A 48 14.87 -28.35 -25.03
C LEU A 48 16.27 -28.25 -24.44
N ASP A 49 17.21 -29.08 -24.89
CA ASP A 49 18.60 -29.02 -24.44
C ASP A 49 19.24 -27.65 -24.78
N GLU A 50 18.94 -27.11 -25.96
CA GLU A 50 19.35 -25.74 -26.31
C GLU A 50 18.72 -24.70 -25.38
N LEU A 51 17.39 -24.77 -25.19
CA LEU A 51 16.64 -23.82 -24.35
C LEU A 51 17.19 -23.78 -22.91
N VAL A 52 17.37 -24.95 -22.28
CA VAL A 52 17.93 -25.02 -20.92
C VAL A 52 19.37 -24.55 -20.89
N GLY A 53 20.17 -24.81 -21.93
CA GLY A 53 21.53 -24.27 -22.05
C GLY A 53 21.57 -22.74 -22.08
N VAL A 54 20.63 -22.08 -22.78
CA VAL A 54 20.50 -20.63 -22.78
C VAL A 54 20.06 -20.12 -21.40
N ALA A 55 19.03 -20.72 -20.82
CA ALA A 55 18.52 -20.32 -19.50
C ALA A 55 19.58 -20.48 -18.38
N GLY A 56 20.37 -21.55 -18.42
CA GLY A 56 21.49 -21.77 -17.51
C GLY A 56 22.53 -20.64 -17.56
N ARG A 57 22.89 -20.15 -18.75
CA ARG A 57 23.79 -18.99 -18.87
C ARG A 57 23.21 -17.72 -18.25
N VAL A 58 21.91 -17.48 -18.42
CA VAL A 58 21.22 -16.32 -17.80
C VAL A 58 21.18 -16.45 -16.27
N ARG A 59 20.97 -17.66 -15.73
CA ARG A 59 21.09 -17.93 -14.29
C ARG A 59 22.51 -17.61 -13.80
N ASP A 60 23.54 -18.09 -14.48
CA ASP A 60 24.94 -17.89 -14.06
C ASP A 60 25.34 -16.41 -14.07
N GLN A 61 24.91 -15.65 -15.09
CA GLN A 61 25.06 -14.19 -15.11
C GLN A 61 24.38 -13.54 -13.90
N GLY A 62 23.15 -13.98 -13.57
CA GLY A 62 22.39 -13.51 -12.41
C GLY A 62 23.03 -13.82 -11.05
N LEU A 63 23.65 -14.99 -10.93
CA LEU A 63 24.41 -15.39 -9.75
C LEU A 63 25.72 -14.60 -9.61
N ALA A 64 26.44 -14.40 -10.71
CA ALA A 64 27.65 -13.56 -10.72
C ALA A 64 27.33 -12.11 -10.36
N ALA A 65 26.28 -11.52 -10.94
CA ALA A 65 25.84 -10.16 -10.62
C ALA A 65 25.39 -10.00 -9.16
N ALA A 66 24.88 -11.07 -8.54
CA ALA A 66 24.52 -11.09 -7.12
C ALA A 66 25.69 -11.40 -6.17
N GLY A 67 26.92 -11.56 -6.70
CA GLY A 67 28.12 -11.87 -5.90
C GLY A 67 28.18 -13.31 -5.38
N ARG A 68 27.42 -14.23 -6.00
CA ARG A 68 27.32 -15.65 -5.59
C ARG A 68 27.47 -16.63 -6.77
N PRO A 69 28.52 -16.51 -7.60
CA PRO A 69 28.70 -17.40 -8.75
C PRO A 69 28.74 -18.87 -8.32
N GLY A 70 28.11 -19.75 -9.11
CA GLY A 70 28.10 -21.19 -8.84
C GLY A 70 27.38 -21.61 -7.55
N THR A 71 26.57 -20.74 -6.93
CA THR A 71 25.87 -21.03 -5.67
C THR A 71 24.39 -21.23 -5.91
N VAL A 72 23.85 -22.36 -5.44
CA VAL A 72 22.42 -22.66 -5.38
C VAL A 72 22.00 -22.59 -3.91
N THR A 73 20.86 -21.94 -3.63
CA THR A 73 20.40 -21.74 -2.26
C THR A 73 19.23 -22.62 -1.85
N TYR A 74 19.03 -22.79 -0.55
CA TYR A 74 17.83 -23.40 0.04
C TYR A 74 17.59 -22.80 1.43
N SER A 75 16.35 -22.88 1.93
CA SER A 75 15.98 -22.42 3.27
C SER A 75 15.57 -23.62 4.14
N PRO A 76 16.26 -23.95 5.24
CA PRO A 76 15.85 -25.01 6.14
C PRO A 76 14.70 -24.52 7.02
N LYS A 77 13.57 -25.22 6.93
CA LYS A 77 12.30 -24.75 7.48
C LYS A 77 11.53 -25.84 8.21
N VAL A 78 10.59 -25.42 9.05
CA VAL A 78 9.47 -26.27 9.48
C VAL A 78 8.17 -25.79 8.86
N PHE A 79 7.29 -26.72 8.59
CA PHE A 79 5.96 -26.49 8.03
C PHE A 79 4.96 -26.47 9.18
N ILE A 80 4.33 -25.31 9.45
CA ILE A 80 3.33 -25.14 10.51
C ILE A 80 1.95 -24.97 9.84
N PRO A 81 1.14 -26.05 9.75
CA PRO A 81 -0.19 -25.99 9.16
C PRO A 81 -1.21 -25.44 10.16
N LEU A 82 -1.15 -24.13 10.44
CA LEU A 82 -1.92 -23.47 11.51
C LEU A 82 -3.41 -23.84 11.48
N THR A 83 -3.98 -23.97 10.29
CA THR A 83 -5.25 -24.63 10.06
C THR A 83 -5.27 -25.31 8.71
N ARG A 84 -5.97 -26.44 8.61
CA ARG A 84 -6.28 -27.11 7.35
C ARG A 84 -7.68 -26.79 6.84
N LEU A 85 -8.43 -25.92 7.52
CA LEU A 85 -9.71 -25.43 7.02
C LEU A 85 -9.47 -24.31 6.01
N CYS A 86 -10.28 -24.27 4.96
CA CYS A 86 -10.20 -23.25 3.91
C CYS A 86 -11.60 -22.94 3.38
N ARG A 87 -11.84 -21.69 2.95
CA ARG A 87 -13.09 -21.35 2.26
C ARG A 87 -13.12 -21.86 0.82
N ASP A 88 -11.97 -21.91 0.15
CA ASP A 88 -11.84 -22.40 -1.23
C ASP A 88 -12.09 -23.90 -1.39
N ARG A 89 -12.28 -24.32 -2.64
CA ARG A 89 -12.53 -25.72 -3.07
C ARG A 89 -11.68 -26.08 -4.28
N CYS A 90 -10.37 -25.90 -4.17
CA CYS A 90 -9.45 -26.21 -5.26
C CYS A 90 -9.51 -27.71 -5.59
N HIS A 91 -9.78 -28.04 -6.85
CA HIS A 91 -10.04 -29.42 -7.27
C HIS A 91 -8.82 -30.35 -7.25
N TYR A 92 -7.61 -29.81 -7.04
CA TYR A 92 -6.34 -30.54 -6.88
C TYR A 92 -5.79 -30.53 -5.45
N CYS A 93 -6.40 -29.79 -4.52
CA CYS A 93 -5.82 -29.55 -3.20
C CYS A 93 -6.20 -30.64 -2.20
N THR A 94 -5.21 -31.26 -1.57
CA THR A 94 -5.38 -32.20 -0.45
C THR A 94 -5.08 -31.58 0.91
N PHE A 95 -4.48 -30.38 0.94
CA PHE A 95 -4.17 -29.66 2.17
C PHE A 95 -5.45 -29.24 2.90
N ALA A 96 -6.39 -28.64 2.16
CA ALA A 96 -7.66 -28.20 2.70
C ALA A 96 -8.58 -29.39 3.03
N THR A 97 -9.17 -29.37 4.21
CA THR A 97 -10.09 -30.40 4.71
C THR A 97 -11.34 -29.77 5.34
N VAL A 98 -12.17 -30.59 5.96
CA VAL A 98 -13.43 -30.22 6.59
C VAL A 98 -13.36 -30.40 8.11
N PRO A 99 -14.16 -29.65 8.91
CA PRO A 99 -14.05 -29.63 10.37
C PRO A 99 -14.07 -31.01 11.05
N HIS A 100 -14.93 -31.93 10.63
CA HIS A 100 -15.03 -33.27 11.25
C HIS A 100 -13.85 -34.21 10.94
N ARG A 101 -12.87 -33.78 10.12
CA ARG A 101 -11.66 -34.55 9.77
C ARG A 101 -10.39 -34.00 10.45
N VAL A 102 -10.54 -33.00 11.32
CA VAL A 102 -9.48 -32.45 12.15
C VAL A 102 -9.92 -32.55 13.61
N PRO A 103 -8.97 -32.74 14.55
CA PRO A 103 -9.29 -32.72 15.97
C PRO A 103 -9.82 -31.35 16.39
N ASP A 104 -9.15 -30.29 15.92
CA ASP A 104 -9.49 -28.89 16.17
C ASP A 104 -9.41 -28.06 14.89
N ALA A 105 -10.10 -26.92 14.89
CA ALA A 105 -10.13 -26.00 13.75
C ALA A 105 -8.75 -25.37 13.47
N TYR A 106 -7.96 -25.14 14.50
CA TYR A 106 -6.60 -24.59 14.44
C TYR A 106 -5.67 -25.36 15.36
N LEU A 107 -4.38 -25.36 15.05
CA LEU A 107 -3.35 -25.79 16.01
C LEU A 107 -3.38 -24.86 17.22
N SER A 108 -3.28 -25.43 18.41
CA SER A 108 -3.11 -24.69 19.66
C SER A 108 -1.76 -23.98 19.71
N PRO A 109 -1.60 -22.96 20.57
CA PRO A 109 -0.35 -22.25 20.71
C PRO A 109 0.83 -23.15 21.11
N ASP A 110 0.58 -24.21 21.88
CA ASP A 110 1.62 -25.16 22.31
C ASP A 110 2.03 -26.11 21.18
N GLU A 111 1.08 -26.63 20.39
CA GLU A 111 1.39 -27.43 19.21
C GLU A 111 2.22 -26.64 18.17
N VAL A 112 1.90 -25.36 17.97
CA VAL A 112 2.69 -24.47 17.11
C VAL A 112 4.13 -24.36 17.62
N LEU A 113 4.31 -24.13 18.92
CA LEU A 113 5.62 -24.01 19.52
C LEU A 113 6.40 -25.32 19.54
N ASP A 114 5.75 -26.47 19.71
CA ASP A 114 6.40 -27.78 19.68
C ASP A 114 7.00 -28.06 18.29
N ILE A 115 6.25 -27.77 17.22
CA ILE A 115 6.73 -27.88 15.84
C ILE A 115 7.91 -26.92 15.60
N ALA A 116 7.76 -25.66 16.03
CA ALA A 116 8.78 -24.63 15.87
C ALA A 116 10.08 -25.00 16.63
N ALA A 117 9.95 -25.44 17.88
CA ALA A 117 11.07 -25.85 18.72
C ALA A 117 11.78 -27.09 18.17
N ALA A 118 11.04 -28.05 17.59
CA ALA A 118 11.63 -29.18 16.87
C ALA A 118 12.46 -28.71 15.67
N GLY A 119 11.95 -27.74 14.92
CA GLY A 119 12.68 -27.08 13.83
C GLY A 119 13.96 -26.40 14.28
N ALA A 120 13.88 -25.59 15.33
CA ALA A 120 15.05 -24.91 15.91
C ALA A 120 16.12 -25.91 16.37
N ARG A 121 15.72 -27.02 17.01
CA ARG A 121 16.62 -28.11 17.42
C ARG A 121 17.26 -28.81 16.22
N ALA A 122 16.56 -28.92 15.09
CA ALA A 122 17.07 -29.48 13.85
C ALA A 122 17.90 -28.49 13.01
N GLY A 123 18.04 -27.23 13.47
CA GLY A 123 18.83 -26.20 12.77
C GLY A 123 18.08 -25.44 11.68
N CYS A 124 16.74 -25.59 11.60
CA CYS A 124 15.92 -24.75 10.74
C CYS A 124 16.04 -23.27 11.16
N LYS A 125 15.83 -22.36 10.20
CA LYS A 125 15.80 -20.91 10.43
C LYS A 125 14.47 -20.28 10.03
N GLU A 126 13.63 -21.03 9.31
CA GLU A 126 12.32 -20.59 8.85
C GLU A 126 11.19 -21.38 9.53
N ALA A 127 10.15 -20.66 9.95
CA ALA A 127 8.85 -21.21 10.31
C ALA A 127 7.85 -20.85 9.21
N LEU A 128 7.60 -21.78 8.30
CA LEU A 128 6.62 -21.59 7.23
C LEU A 128 5.22 -21.85 7.77
N PHE A 129 4.49 -20.78 8.06
CA PHE A 129 3.07 -20.86 8.37
C PHE A 129 2.28 -21.02 7.09
N THR A 130 1.44 -22.04 7.04
CA THR A 130 0.49 -22.26 5.95
C THR A 130 -0.89 -22.50 6.52
N LEU A 131 -1.90 -22.00 5.82
CA LEU A 131 -3.28 -22.08 6.25
C LEU A 131 -4.19 -21.90 5.03
N GLY A 132 -5.46 -22.29 5.18
CA GLY A 132 -6.46 -21.96 4.17
C GLY A 132 -6.94 -20.52 4.27
N ASP A 133 -7.42 -19.99 3.16
CA ASP A 133 -8.01 -18.66 3.06
C ASP A 133 -9.30 -18.56 3.89
N ARG A 134 -9.31 -17.62 4.85
CA ARG A 134 -10.46 -17.17 5.65
C ARG A 134 -11.47 -18.29 5.98
N PRO A 135 -11.05 -19.40 6.63
CA PRO A 135 -11.93 -20.54 6.93
C PRO A 135 -13.20 -20.15 7.70
N GLU A 136 -13.11 -19.16 8.58
CA GLU A 136 -14.20 -18.59 9.37
C GLU A 136 -15.33 -17.98 8.52
N SER A 137 -15.08 -17.68 7.24
CA SER A 137 -16.12 -17.23 6.30
C SER A 137 -16.99 -18.38 5.77
N ARG A 138 -16.54 -19.63 5.88
CA ARG A 138 -17.25 -20.82 5.39
C ARG A 138 -17.67 -21.77 6.49
N TRP A 139 -16.85 -21.91 7.53
CA TRP A 139 -17.00 -22.91 8.56
C TRP A 139 -17.34 -22.26 9.91
N PRO A 140 -18.58 -22.43 10.43
CA PRO A 140 -18.95 -21.92 11.75
C PRO A 140 -18.00 -22.39 12.86
N ALA A 141 -17.56 -23.64 12.82
CA ALA A 141 -16.57 -24.18 13.77
C ALA A 141 -15.27 -23.38 13.83
N ALA A 142 -14.81 -22.80 12.70
CA ALA A 142 -13.63 -21.96 12.68
C ALA A 142 -13.89 -20.58 13.30
N ARG A 143 -15.09 -20.01 13.11
CA ARG A 143 -15.54 -18.76 13.76
C ARG A 143 -15.67 -18.95 15.27
N GLU A 144 -16.42 -19.97 15.69
CA GLU A 144 -16.65 -20.31 17.10
C GLU A 144 -15.32 -20.54 17.85
N TRP A 145 -14.37 -21.24 17.22
CA TRP A 145 -13.06 -21.44 17.81
C TRP A 145 -12.31 -20.11 18.01
N LEU A 146 -12.29 -19.22 17.01
CA LEU A 146 -11.62 -17.92 17.11
C LEU A 146 -12.24 -17.05 18.20
N ASP A 147 -13.57 -16.97 18.25
CA ASP A 147 -14.31 -16.18 19.23
C ASP A 147 -14.03 -16.70 20.66
N ALA A 148 -14.02 -18.02 20.86
CA ALA A 148 -13.71 -18.65 22.15
C ALA A 148 -12.27 -18.39 22.63
N HIS A 149 -11.35 -18.10 21.72
CA HIS A 149 -9.95 -17.79 22.01
C HIS A 149 -9.63 -16.29 21.95
N GLY A 150 -10.65 -15.44 21.76
CA GLY A 150 -10.50 -13.98 21.77
C GLY A 150 -9.84 -13.41 20.52
N TYR A 151 -9.90 -14.09 19.38
CA TYR A 151 -9.36 -13.61 18.11
C TYR A 151 -10.47 -13.18 17.15
N PRO A 152 -10.40 -11.97 16.55
CA PRO A 152 -11.44 -11.49 15.64
C PRO A 152 -11.45 -12.21 14.29
N ASP A 153 -10.31 -12.77 13.86
CA ASP A 153 -10.13 -13.43 12.57
C ASP A 153 -8.90 -14.36 12.57
N THR A 154 -8.78 -15.17 11.53
CA THR A 154 -7.66 -16.12 11.36
C THR A 154 -6.29 -15.43 11.32
N LEU A 155 -6.19 -14.24 10.72
CA LEU A 155 -4.93 -13.52 10.57
C LEU A 155 -4.46 -12.89 11.88
N ALA A 156 -5.39 -12.54 12.78
CA ALA A 156 -5.11 -12.14 14.15
C ALA A 156 -4.42 -13.26 14.93
N TYR A 157 -4.95 -14.47 14.80
CA TYR A 157 -4.36 -15.65 15.42
C TYR A 157 -3.00 -15.99 14.82
N LEU A 158 -2.88 -15.97 13.49
CA LEU A 158 -1.61 -16.14 12.79
C LEU A 158 -0.55 -15.15 13.28
N ARG A 159 -0.91 -13.87 13.44
CA ARG A 159 0.00 -12.83 13.94
C ARG A 159 0.47 -13.16 15.35
N ALA A 160 -0.43 -13.55 16.25
CA ALA A 160 -0.08 -13.91 17.62
C ALA A 160 0.89 -15.11 17.65
N MET A 161 0.63 -16.13 16.83
CA MET A 161 1.50 -17.32 16.74
C MET A 161 2.88 -16.99 16.14
N ALA A 162 2.95 -16.11 15.14
CA ALA A 162 4.21 -15.65 14.57
C ALA A 162 5.08 -14.92 15.61
N VAL A 163 4.47 -14.07 16.47
CA VAL A 163 5.17 -13.43 17.58
C VAL A 163 5.73 -14.46 18.55
N ARG A 164 4.90 -15.41 19.01
CA ARG A 164 5.37 -16.48 19.93
C ARG A 164 6.53 -17.27 19.34
N VAL A 165 6.46 -17.63 18.05
CA VAL A 165 7.56 -18.38 17.40
C VAL A 165 8.86 -17.57 17.36
N LEU A 166 8.79 -16.27 17.08
CA LEU A 166 9.96 -15.37 17.13
C LEU A 166 10.57 -15.30 18.53
N GLU A 167 9.73 -15.14 19.55
CA GLU A 167 10.15 -14.95 20.94
C GLU A 167 10.67 -16.20 21.61
N GLU A 168 10.04 -17.34 21.35
CA GLU A 168 10.29 -18.59 22.08
C GLU A 168 11.33 -19.46 21.37
N THR A 169 11.42 -19.38 20.03
CA THR A 169 12.28 -20.28 19.23
C THR A 169 13.31 -19.55 18.40
N GLY A 170 13.07 -18.28 18.05
CA GLY A 170 13.91 -17.50 17.15
C GLY A 170 13.79 -17.87 15.67
N LEU A 171 12.93 -18.83 15.30
CA LEU A 171 12.64 -19.11 13.90
C LEU A 171 11.98 -17.89 13.26
N LEU A 172 12.34 -17.61 12.01
CA LEU A 172 11.80 -16.48 11.27
C LEU A 172 10.47 -16.89 10.61
N PRO A 173 9.35 -16.23 10.93
CA PRO A 173 8.07 -16.53 10.31
C PRO A 173 8.07 -16.16 8.82
N HIS A 174 7.66 -17.12 8.01
CA HIS A 174 7.27 -16.95 6.62
C HIS A 174 5.79 -17.28 6.52
N LEU A 175 4.97 -16.31 6.14
CA LEU A 175 3.51 -16.44 6.19
C LEU A 175 2.91 -16.69 4.81
N ASN A 176 2.23 -17.82 4.63
CA ASN A 176 1.46 -18.14 3.42
C ASN A 176 -0.04 -18.27 3.70
N PRO A 177 -0.74 -17.17 4.05
CA PRO A 177 -2.16 -17.19 4.39
C PRO A 177 -3.12 -17.13 3.20
N GLY A 178 -2.61 -17.11 1.96
CA GLY A 178 -3.42 -16.96 0.75
C GLY A 178 -3.63 -15.49 0.38
N VAL A 179 -4.86 -15.12 0.06
CA VAL A 179 -5.24 -13.77 -0.37
C VAL A 179 -5.22 -12.80 0.81
N LEU A 180 -4.41 -11.75 0.66
CA LEU A 180 -4.25 -10.67 1.62
C LEU A 180 -4.67 -9.34 1.03
N SER A 181 -5.41 -8.54 1.80
CA SER A 181 -5.59 -7.13 1.47
C SER A 181 -4.33 -6.32 1.81
N TRP A 182 -4.27 -5.07 1.35
CA TRP A 182 -3.19 -4.16 1.72
C TRP A 182 -3.08 -3.95 3.23
N SER A 183 -4.20 -3.83 3.95
CA SER A 183 -4.20 -3.69 5.41
C SER A 183 -3.73 -4.98 6.11
N ASP A 184 -4.08 -6.16 5.60
CA ASP A 184 -3.59 -7.44 6.12
C ASP A 184 -2.06 -7.54 6.00
N LEU A 185 -1.50 -7.08 4.87
CA LEU A 185 -0.05 -7.01 4.66
C LEU A 185 0.63 -6.06 5.67
N GLN A 186 0.05 -4.88 5.92
CA GLN A 186 0.56 -3.95 6.93
C GLN A 186 0.51 -4.54 8.34
N ARG A 187 -0.56 -5.29 8.66
CA ARG A 187 -0.75 -5.95 9.96
C ARG A 187 0.26 -7.07 10.22
N LEU A 188 0.61 -7.83 9.18
CA LEU A 188 1.48 -9.01 9.28
C LEU A 188 2.97 -8.72 9.05
N LYS A 189 3.32 -7.61 8.39
CA LYS A 189 4.71 -7.23 8.11
C LYS A 189 5.58 -7.13 9.38
N PRO A 190 5.10 -6.63 10.53
CA PRO A 190 5.91 -6.52 11.75
C PRO A 190 6.28 -7.85 12.42
N VAL A 191 5.69 -8.97 11.96
CA VAL A 191 5.90 -10.31 12.55
C VAL A 191 6.45 -11.32 11.53
N SER A 192 6.81 -10.86 10.34
CA SER A 192 7.19 -11.73 9.23
C SER A 192 8.38 -11.17 8.45
N VAL A 193 9.28 -12.06 8.03
CA VAL A 193 10.39 -11.70 7.13
C VAL A 193 10.06 -11.90 5.66
N SER A 194 9.01 -12.68 5.37
CA SER A 194 8.58 -13.06 4.03
C SER A 194 7.13 -13.49 4.04
N MET A 195 6.39 -13.18 2.98
CA MET A 195 5.05 -13.72 2.77
C MET A 195 4.94 -14.38 1.41
N GLY A 196 3.96 -15.25 1.22
CA GLY A 196 3.84 -15.96 -0.04
C GLY A 196 2.43 -16.36 -0.42
N MET A 197 2.20 -16.35 -1.72
CA MET A 197 1.00 -16.88 -2.35
C MET A 197 1.31 -17.20 -3.82
N MET A 198 1.06 -18.44 -4.23
CA MET A 198 1.18 -18.83 -5.65
C MET A 198 0.18 -18.04 -6.50
N LEU A 199 0.59 -17.48 -7.64
CA LEU A 199 -0.38 -16.95 -8.62
C LEU A 199 -1.11 -18.12 -9.31
N GLU A 200 -0.38 -19.21 -9.53
CA GLU A 200 -0.78 -20.44 -10.22
C GLU A 200 -1.04 -20.24 -11.72
N THR A 201 -1.98 -19.37 -12.07
CA THR A 201 -2.32 -19.05 -13.47
C THR A 201 -3.06 -17.70 -13.59
N THR A 202 -2.99 -17.07 -14.76
CA THR A 202 -3.86 -15.94 -15.15
C THR A 202 -5.09 -16.35 -15.95
N ALA A 203 -5.29 -17.65 -16.20
CA ALA A 203 -6.38 -18.16 -17.02
C ALA A 203 -7.74 -18.08 -16.31
N THR A 204 -8.49 -17.00 -16.52
CA THR A 204 -9.80 -16.78 -15.87
C THR A 204 -10.81 -17.90 -16.12
N ARG A 205 -10.72 -18.61 -17.27
CA ARG A 205 -11.60 -19.76 -17.55
C ARG A 205 -11.45 -20.92 -16.56
N LEU A 206 -10.25 -21.12 -16.00
CA LEU A 206 -9.98 -22.19 -15.03
C LEU A 206 -10.66 -21.95 -13.68
N TRP A 207 -10.98 -20.69 -13.40
CA TRP A 207 -11.72 -20.24 -12.23
C TRP A 207 -13.22 -20.08 -12.52
N ARG A 208 -13.58 -19.46 -13.66
CA ARG A 208 -14.97 -19.15 -14.01
C ARG A 208 -15.77 -20.40 -14.39
N ASP A 209 -15.22 -21.24 -15.26
CA ASP A 209 -16.02 -22.26 -15.95
C ASP A 209 -16.16 -23.55 -15.10
N PRO A 210 -17.37 -24.16 -15.04
CA PRO A 210 -17.57 -25.42 -14.34
C PRO A 210 -16.59 -26.51 -14.80
N GLY A 211 -15.99 -27.20 -13.83
CA GLY A 211 -14.99 -28.26 -14.08
C GLY A 211 -13.55 -27.75 -14.16
N GLY A 212 -13.31 -26.44 -14.17
CA GLY A 212 -11.98 -25.86 -13.98
C GLY A 212 -11.39 -26.18 -12.59
N PRO A 213 -10.05 -26.18 -12.42
CA PRO A 213 -9.37 -26.52 -11.16
C PRO A 213 -9.71 -25.58 -10.00
N HIS A 214 -10.14 -24.36 -10.32
CA HIS A 214 -10.42 -23.28 -9.37
C HIS A 214 -11.89 -22.93 -9.28
N HIS A 215 -12.75 -23.65 -10.00
CA HIS A 215 -14.18 -23.40 -9.96
C HIS A 215 -14.75 -23.55 -8.55
N GLY A 216 -15.52 -22.55 -8.09
CA GLY A 216 -16.04 -22.50 -6.72
C GLY A 216 -15.03 -22.10 -5.64
N SER A 217 -13.87 -21.54 -6.04
CA SER A 217 -12.85 -21.02 -5.13
C SER A 217 -12.71 -19.50 -5.32
N PRO A 218 -13.39 -18.66 -4.51
CA PRO A 218 -13.39 -17.20 -4.70
C PRO A 218 -11.98 -16.58 -4.67
N ASP A 219 -11.04 -17.11 -3.89
CA ASP A 219 -9.68 -16.55 -3.79
C ASP A 219 -8.74 -16.97 -4.91
N LYS A 220 -9.21 -17.86 -5.80
CA LYS A 220 -8.46 -18.30 -6.98
C LYS A 220 -8.73 -17.47 -8.22
N GLU A 221 -9.49 -16.38 -8.11
CA GLU A 221 -9.66 -15.43 -9.21
C GLU A 221 -8.31 -14.75 -9.55
N PRO A 222 -7.82 -14.82 -10.80
CA PRO A 222 -6.53 -14.24 -11.17
C PRO A 222 -6.37 -12.75 -10.82
N ALA A 223 -7.42 -11.95 -11.00
CA ALA A 223 -7.38 -10.52 -10.71
C ALA A 223 -7.16 -10.22 -9.22
N VAL A 224 -7.80 -10.99 -8.34
CA VAL A 224 -7.62 -10.90 -6.89
C VAL A 224 -6.17 -11.24 -6.53
N ARG A 225 -5.64 -12.34 -7.09
CA ARG A 225 -4.28 -12.79 -6.75
C ARG A 225 -3.19 -11.84 -7.26
N LEU A 226 -3.35 -11.31 -8.46
CA LEU A 226 -2.45 -10.28 -8.99
C LEU A 226 -2.45 -9.03 -8.11
N ARG A 227 -3.62 -8.62 -7.60
CA ARG A 227 -3.71 -7.48 -6.67
C ARG A 227 -2.90 -7.71 -5.39
N VAL A 228 -2.93 -8.91 -4.81
CA VAL A 228 -2.09 -9.26 -3.64
C VAL A 228 -0.60 -9.06 -3.95
N LEU A 229 -0.13 -9.51 -5.12
CA LEU A 229 1.28 -9.33 -5.50
C LEU A 229 1.67 -7.85 -5.65
N GLU A 230 0.76 -7.04 -6.19
CA GLU A 230 0.96 -5.60 -6.31
C GLU A 230 0.95 -4.92 -4.93
N ASP A 231 0.00 -5.26 -4.07
CA ASP A 231 -0.12 -4.68 -2.72
C ASP A 231 1.03 -5.12 -1.80
N ALA A 232 1.57 -6.33 -1.96
CA ALA A 232 2.79 -6.78 -1.27
C ALA A 232 4.00 -5.93 -1.70
N GLY A 233 4.11 -5.67 -3.01
CA GLY A 233 5.11 -4.75 -3.56
C GLY A 233 4.98 -3.32 -3.03
N ARG A 234 3.76 -2.78 -2.97
CA ARG A 234 3.44 -1.46 -2.38
C ARG A 234 3.78 -1.39 -0.89
N SER A 235 3.58 -2.51 -0.20
CA SER A 235 3.84 -2.65 1.23
C SER A 235 5.32 -2.91 1.56
N ALA A 236 6.17 -3.03 0.54
CA ALA A 236 7.56 -3.45 0.67
C ALA A 236 7.70 -4.74 1.51
N VAL A 237 6.89 -5.76 1.18
CA VAL A 237 6.97 -7.11 1.75
C VAL A 237 7.69 -8.00 0.74
N PRO A 238 8.83 -8.62 1.08
CA PRO A 238 9.42 -9.67 0.25
C PRO A 238 8.40 -10.80 0.04
N PHE A 239 8.06 -11.07 -1.22
CA PHE A 239 6.94 -11.93 -1.55
C PHE A 239 7.35 -13.09 -2.46
N THR A 240 6.95 -14.31 -2.09
CA THR A 240 7.12 -15.51 -2.90
C THR A 240 5.82 -15.81 -3.66
N THR A 241 5.93 -16.00 -4.98
CA THR A 241 4.80 -16.38 -5.83
C THR A 241 5.24 -17.41 -6.87
N GLY A 242 4.38 -17.77 -7.82
CA GLY A 242 4.72 -18.80 -8.79
C GLY A 242 3.57 -19.26 -9.66
N VAL A 243 3.87 -20.16 -10.58
CA VAL A 243 2.91 -20.82 -11.48
C VAL A 243 2.80 -22.30 -11.16
N LEU A 244 1.62 -22.88 -11.41
CA LEU A 244 1.37 -24.31 -11.28
C LEU A 244 1.17 -24.89 -12.68
N VAL A 245 2.06 -25.80 -13.07
CA VAL A 245 2.17 -26.37 -14.42
C VAL A 245 1.31 -27.63 -14.52
N GLY A 246 0.40 -27.67 -15.49
CA GLY A 246 -0.40 -28.85 -15.81
C GLY A 246 -1.74 -28.94 -15.08
N ILE A 247 -2.34 -27.81 -14.70
CA ILE A 247 -3.69 -27.76 -14.10
C ILE A 247 -4.79 -27.55 -15.14
N GLY A 248 -4.43 -27.52 -16.43
CA GLY A 248 -5.34 -27.33 -17.56
C GLY A 248 -5.13 -26.00 -18.29
N GLU A 249 -4.10 -25.23 -17.92
CA GLU A 249 -3.66 -24.03 -18.63
C GLU A 249 -2.98 -24.38 -19.97
N SER A 250 -3.19 -23.55 -20.98
CA SER A 250 -2.46 -23.63 -22.25
C SER A 250 -1.05 -23.03 -22.12
N ARG A 251 -0.18 -23.33 -23.09
CA ARG A 251 1.16 -22.75 -23.14
C ARG A 251 1.12 -21.21 -23.24
N VAL A 252 0.14 -20.65 -23.96
CA VAL A 252 -0.05 -19.19 -24.05
C VAL A 252 -0.44 -18.61 -22.69
N GLU A 253 -1.43 -19.18 -22.01
CA GLU A 253 -1.87 -18.73 -20.68
C GLU A 253 -0.75 -18.86 -19.63
N ARG A 254 0.08 -19.90 -19.73
CA ARG A 254 1.28 -20.06 -18.90
C ARG A 254 2.30 -18.95 -19.16
N ALA A 255 2.55 -18.62 -20.44
CA ALA A 255 3.41 -17.50 -20.80
C ALA A 255 2.84 -16.17 -20.28
N GLU A 256 1.54 -15.89 -20.47
CA GLU A 256 0.87 -14.71 -19.94
C GLU A 256 1.04 -14.59 -18.41
N SER A 257 0.94 -15.70 -17.70
CA SER A 257 1.15 -15.75 -16.24
C SER A 257 2.57 -15.32 -15.87
N LEU A 258 3.59 -15.79 -16.59
CA LEU A 258 4.99 -15.39 -16.39
C LEU A 258 5.22 -13.91 -16.70
N PHE A 259 4.58 -13.37 -17.75
CA PHE A 259 4.64 -11.95 -18.08
C PHE A 259 3.91 -11.08 -17.06
N ALA A 260 2.81 -11.57 -16.47
CA ALA A 260 2.13 -10.89 -15.39
C ALA A 260 3.01 -10.80 -14.13
N ILE A 261 3.69 -11.90 -13.77
CA ILE A 261 4.71 -11.91 -12.70
C ILE A 261 5.85 -10.94 -13.04
N ARG A 262 6.37 -10.95 -14.27
CA ARG A 262 7.41 -10.01 -14.73
C ARG A 262 6.99 -8.55 -14.55
N ARG A 263 5.76 -8.21 -14.92
CA ARG A 263 5.21 -6.85 -14.80
C ARG A 263 5.24 -6.40 -13.34
N VAL A 264 4.74 -7.22 -12.42
CA VAL A 264 4.75 -6.91 -10.98
C VAL A 264 6.19 -6.84 -10.44
N ALA A 265 7.04 -7.82 -10.77
CA ALA A 265 8.44 -7.84 -10.34
C ALA A 265 9.19 -6.57 -10.77
N ARG A 266 9.02 -6.12 -12.02
CA ARG A 266 9.66 -4.89 -12.52
C ARG A 266 9.10 -3.62 -11.87
N ALA A 267 7.79 -3.57 -11.65
CA ALA A 267 7.13 -2.38 -11.08
C ALA A 267 7.50 -2.16 -9.61
N TYR A 268 7.56 -3.23 -8.82
CA TYR A 268 7.68 -3.12 -7.36
C TYR A 268 8.99 -3.67 -6.79
N ARG A 269 9.67 -4.58 -7.50
CA ARG A 269 10.88 -5.31 -7.04
C ARG A 269 10.67 -6.14 -5.76
N GLY A 270 9.41 -6.44 -5.42
CA GLY A 270 9.05 -7.18 -4.20
C GLY A 270 8.95 -8.70 -4.36
N ILE A 271 8.90 -9.21 -5.60
CA ILE A 271 8.89 -10.66 -5.85
C ILE A 271 10.31 -11.17 -5.65
N GLN A 272 10.56 -11.82 -4.52
CA GLN A 272 11.88 -12.34 -4.18
C GLN A 272 12.15 -13.70 -4.81
N GLU A 273 11.09 -14.47 -5.08
CA GLU A 273 11.17 -15.84 -5.56
C GLU A 273 9.94 -16.18 -6.41
N THR A 274 10.20 -16.82 -7.55
CA THR A 274 9.17 -17.39 -8.43
C THR A 274 9.28 -18.90 -8.45
N ILE A 275 8.29 -19.56 -7.88
CA ILE A 275 8.14 -21.01 -7.87
C ILE A 275 7.54 -21.46 -9.20
N VAL A 276 8.20 -22.39 -9.88
CA VAL A 276 7.63 -23.16 -10.97
C VAL A 276 7.40 -24.57 -10.45
N GLN A 277 6.15 -24.86 -10.11
CA GLN A 277 5.76 -26.15 -9.54
C GLN A 277 4.90 -26.92 -10.54
N ASN A 278 5.09 -28.22 -10.62
CA ASN A 278 4.25 -29.11 -11.42
C ASN A 278 3.06 -29.65 -10.62
N PHE A 279 1.94 -29.83 -11.31
CA PHE A 279 0.79 -30.56 -10.81
C PHE A 279 1.15 -32.05 -10.68
N ARG A 280 0.67 -32.63 -9.58
CA ARG A 280 0.71 -34.07 -9.28
C ARG A 280 -0.70 -34.54 -8.93
N ALA A 281 -1.15 -35.57 -9.62
CA ALA A 281 -2.46 -36.17 -9.42
C ALA A 281 -2.52 -36.87 -8.06
N LYS A 282 -3.66 -36.69 -7.37
CA LYS A 282 -3.86 -37.23 -6.02
C LYS A 282 -5.20 -37.96 -5.94
N PRO A 283 -5.25 -39.18 -5.36
CA PRO A 283 -6.46 -40.01 -5.34
C PRO A 283 -7.70 -39.32 -4.76
N ASP A 284 -7.53 -38.52 -3.71
CA ASP A 284 -8.62 -37.88 -2.97
C ASP A 284 -9.04 -36.51 -3.52
N THR A 285 -8.76 -36.24 -4.80
CA THR A 285 -9.05 -34.95 -5.44
C THR A 285 -9.96 -35.09 -6.64
N ALA A 286 -10.69 -34.03 -6.98
CA ALA A 286 -11.54 -34.00 -8.17
C ALA A 286 -10.73 -34.03 -9.48
N MET A 287 -9.41 -33.85 -9.40
CA MET A 287 -8.44 -33.96 -10.50
C MET A 287 -7.61 -35.25 -10.46
N ARG A 288 -8.01 -36.27 -9.69
CA ARG A 288 -7.27 -37.54 -9.58
C ARG A 288 -6.99 -38.25 -10.92
N ASP A 289 -7.85 -38.04 -11.91
CA ASP A 289 -7.76 -38.69 -13.23
C ASP A 289 -7.05 -37.78 -14.28
N VAL A 290 -6.52 -36.63 -13.85
CA VAL A 290 -5.71 -35.73 -14.70
C VAL A 290 -4.26 -36.22 -14.64
N PRO A 291 -3.55 -36.35 -15.77
CA PRO A 291 -2.16 -36.81 -15.76
C PRO A 291 -1.24 -35.81 -15.03
N ASP A 292 -0.19 -36.34 -14.41
CA ASP A 292 0.92 -35.53 -13.89
C ASP A 292 1.54 -34.68 -15.00
N ALA A 293 1.99 -33.47 -14.64
CA ALA A 293 2.78 -32.67 -15.56
C ALA A 293 4.14 -33.34 -15.83
N GLU A 294 4.50 -33.44 -17.12
CA GLU A 294 5.77 -34.01 -17.54
C GLU A 294 6.97 -33.20 -17.03
N LEU A 295 8.06 -33.88 -16.68
CA LEU A 295 9.27 -33.21 -16.21
C LEU A 295 9.95 -32.35 -17.30
N THR A 296 9.76 -32.71 -18.57
CA THR A 296 10.21 -31.92 -19.73
C THR A 296 9.41 -30.61 -19.85
N ASP A 297 8.09 -30.65 -19.60
CA ASP A 297 7.24 -29.45 -19.52
C ASP A 297 7.63 -28.55 -18.36
N LEU A 298 7.93 -29.13 -17.20
CA LEU A 298 8.44 -28.40 -16.05
C LEU A 298 9.78 -27.71 -16.39
N ALA A 299 10.74 -28.45 -16.96
CA ALA A 299 12.04 -27.90 -17.37
C ALA A 299 11.91 -26.78 -18.41
N ALA A 300 11.07 -26.96 -19.43
CA ALA A 300 10.79 -25.91 -20.42
C ALA A 300 10.18 -24.66 -19.75
N THR A 301 9.27 -24.85 -18.79
CA THR A 301 8.66 -23.74 -18.06
C THR A 301 9.66 -23.01 -17.17
N ILE A 302 10.54 -23.71 -16.46
CA ILE A 302 11.62 -23.10 -15.67
C ILE A 302 12.54 -22.27 -16.56
N ALA A 303 12.93 -22.82 -17.72
CA ALA A 303 13.80 -22.12 -18.66
C ALA A 303 13.14 -20.88 -19.24
N VAL A 304 11.88 -20.96 -19.67
CA VAL A 304 11.12 -19.79 -20.14
C VAL A 304 10.92 -18.77 -19.01
N ALA A 305 10.63 -19.19 -17.78
CA ALA A 305 10.53 -18.30 -16.63
C ALA A 305 11.84 -17.53 -16.39
N ARG A 306 12.99 -18.22 -16.43
CA ARG A 306 14.32 -17.60 -16.32
C ARG A 306 14.58 -16.57 -17.41
N LEU A 307 14.21 -16.85 -18.65
CA LEU A 307 14.40 -15.92 -19.79
C LEU A 307 13.44 -14.72 -19.73
N VAL A 308 12.18 -14.93 -19.33
CA VAL A 308 11.16 -13.88 -19.25
C VAL A 308 11.41 -12.95 -18.06
N LEU A 309 11.72 -13.52 -16.88
CA LEU A 309 11.94 -12.75 -15.65
C LEU A 309 13.34 -12.15 -15.58
N GLY A 310 14.31 -12.76 -16.27
CA GLY A 310 15.67 -12.27 -16.42
C GLY A 310 16.65 -12.78 -15.36
N PRO A 311 17.91 -12.32 -15.42
CA PRO A 311 19.00 -12.84 -14.59
C PRO A 311 18.83 -12.56 -13.09
N SER A 312 18.17 -11.47 -12.71
CA SER A 312 18.01 -11.11 -11.29
C SER A 312 16.96 -11.94 -10.55
N ALA A 313 16.07 -12.65 -11.25
CA ALA A 313 15.01 -13.44 -10.62
C ALA A 313 15.59 -14.64 -9.85
N ARG A 314 14.92 -15.07 -8.79
CA ARG A 314 15.20 -16.36 -8.13
C ARG A 314 14.12 -17.34 -8.51
N ILE A 315 14.53 -18.43 -9.16
CA ILE A 315 13.62 -19.42 -9.73
C ILE A 315 13.76 -20.69 -8.91
N GLN A 316 12.64 -21.09 -8.33
CA GLN A 316 12.53 -22.28 -7.50
C GLN A 316 11.76 -23.38 -8.22
N ALA A 317 12.21 -24.63 -8.06
CA ALA A 317 11.40 -25.82 -8.31
C ALA A 317 11.46 -26.74 -7.08
N PRO A 318 10.34 -27.30 -6.59
CA PRO A 318 10.36 -28.16 -5.40
C PRO A 318 11.17 -29.45 -5.64
N PRO A 319 12.24 -29.71 -4.87
CA PRO A 319 13.14 -30.84 -5.14
C PRO A 319 12.48 -32.20 -4.93
N ASN A 320 11.48 -32.30 -4.04
CA ASN A 320 10.72 -33.54 -3.82
C ASN A 320 9.79 -33.92 -4.99
N LEU A 321 9.53 -33.00 -5.94
CA LEU A 321 8.57 -33.21 -7.02
C LEU A 321 9.23 -33.50 -8.39
N VAL A 322 10.56 -33.59 -8.46
CA VAL A 322 11.30 -33.70 -9.73
C VAL A 322 11.94 -35.08 -9.98
N GLY A 323 11.74 -36.05 -9.08
CA GLY A 323 12.31 -37.39 -9.20
C GLY A 323 13.85 -37.32 -9.25
N GLU A 324 14.48 -37.98 -10.22
CA GLU A 324 15.93 -37.97 -10.38
C GLU A 324 16.46 -36.79 -11.22
N GLN A 325 15.57 -35.92 -11.73
CA GLN A 325 15.90 -34.90 -12.73
C GLN A 325 16.43 -33.57 -12.16
N HIS A 326 17.04 -33.58 -10.97
CA HIS A 326 17.61 -32.40 -10.32
C HIS A 326 18.61 -31.65 -11.22
N GLY A 327 19.49 -32.40 -11.90
CA GLY A 327 20.46 -31.81 -12.85
C GLY A 327 19.78 -31.09 -14.01
N LEU A 328 18.67 -31.62 -14.54
CA LEU A 328 17.89 -30.96 -15.59
C LEU A 328 17.25 -29.66 -15.08
N MET A 329 16.67 -29.66 -13.87
CA MET A 329 16.07 -28.47 -13.27
C MET A 329 17.11 -27.36 -13.03
N LEU A 330 18.29 -27.74 -12.53
CA LEU A 330 19.43 -26.82 -12.41
C LEU A 330 19.78 -26.26 -13.78
N ARG A 331 20.07 -27.08 -14.80
CA ARG A 331 20.35 -26.62 -16.17
C ARG A 331 19.26 -25.68 -16.70
N ALA A 332 17.99 -25.99 -16.45
CA ALA A 332 16.85 -25.16 -16.87
C ALA A 332 16.82 -23.77 -16.23
N GLY A 333 17.57 -23.54 -15.15
CA GLY A 333 17.77 -22.19 -14.58
C GLY A 333 17.30 -22.03 -13.14
N VAL A 334 17.00 -23.14 -12.44
CA VAL A 334 16.83 -23.13 -10.98
C VAL A 334 18.11 -22.66 -10.32
N ASP A 335 17.99 -21.73 -9.37
CA ASP A 335 19.06 -21.28 -8.48
C ASP A 335 18.69 -21.34 -7.00
N ASP A 336 17.47 -21.78 -6.69
CA ASP A 336 16.98 -21.97 -5.33
C ASP A 336 16.14 -23.26 -5.24
N TRP A 337 16.43 -24.13 -4.28
CA TRP A 337 15.59 -25.31 -4.01
C TRP A 337 14.39 -25.01 -3.12
N GLY A 338 14.31 -23.80 -2.56
CA GLY A 338 13.24 -23.34 -1.69
C GLY A 338 13.35 -23.84 -0.26
N GLY A 339 12.21 -23.83 0.40
CA GLY A 339 12.06 -24.32 1.78
C GLY A 339 12.11 -25.85 1.87
N VAL A 340 13.16 -26.42 2.47
CA VAL A 340 13.33 -27.87 2.68
C VAL A 340 13.28 -28.18 4.17
N SER A 341 12.50 -29.19 4.56
CA SER A 341 12.28 -29.51 5.97
C SER A 341 12.90 -30.85 6.35
N PRO A 342 13.79 -30.90 7.36
CA PRO A 342 14.30 -32.14 7.95
C PRO A 342 13.38 -32.73 9.04
N VAL A 343 12.30 -32.03 9.43
CA VAL A 343 11.43 -32.40 10.57
C VAL A 343 10.01 -32.74 10.11
N THR A 344 9.36 -31.78 9.46
CA THR A 344 7.97 -31.86 9.01
C THR A 344 7.85 -32.40 7.59
N ALA A 345 6.78 -33.13 7.30
CA ALA A 345 6.43 -33.54 5.94
C ALA A 345 6.00 -32.34 5.07
N ASP A 346 5.95 -32.54 3.75
CA ASP A 346 5.25 -31.62 2.85
C ASP A 346 3.75 -31.83 3.02
N HIS A 347 3.05 -30.99 3.80
CA HIS A 347 1.60 -31.15 4.00
C HIS A 347 0.77 -30.86 2.73
N VAL A 348 1.38 -30.28 1.68
CA VAL A 348 0.71 -30.09 0.38
C VAL A 348 0.84 -31.35 -0.48
N ASN A 349 2.00 -32.02 -0.46
CA ASN A 349 2.27 -33.28 -1.16
C ASN A 349 2.82 -34.33 -0.18
N PRO A 350 2.00 -34.82 0.78
CA PRO A 350 2.47 -35.70 1.86
C PRO A 350 3.04 -37.04 1.35
N GLU A 351 2.66 -37.44 0.14
CA GLU A 351 3.17 -38.61 -0.56
C GLU A 351 4.60 -38.44 -1.12
N ARG A 352 5.18 -37.24 -1.07
CA ARG A 352 6.52 -36.90 -1.56
C ARG A 352 7.36 -36.24 -0.46
N SER A 353 8.07 -37.06 0.30
CA SER A 353 8.95 -36.59 1.39
C SER A 353 10.05 -35.65 0.89
N TRP A 354 10.46 -34.72 1.75
CA TRP A 354 11.62 -33.87 1.48
C TRP A 354 12.90 -34.71 1.33
N PRO A 355 13.80 -34.35 0.41
CA PRO A 355 15.10 -35.00 0.33
C PRO A 355 15.94 -34.69 1.57
N ALA A 356 16.80 -35.63 1.97
CA ALA A 356 17.80 -35.36 3.00
C ALA A 356 18.75 -34.25 2.54
N LEU A 357 19.17 -33.36 3.44
CA LEU A 357 20.02 -32.22 3.08
C LEU A 357 21.36 -32.65 2.46
N ASP A 358 21.95 -33.74 2.94
CA ASP A 358 23.18 -34.30 2.38
C ASP A 358 22.98 -34.84 0.95
N GLU A 359 21.80 -35.38 0.64
CA GLU A 359 21.46 -35.81 -0.73
C GLU A 359 21.32 -34.61 -1.65
N LEU A 360 20.58 -33.58 -1.21
CA LEU A 360 20.41 -32.35 -1.97
C LEU A 360 21.75 -31.66 -2.25
N ALA A 361 22.66 -31.66 -1.27
CA ALA A 361 24.03 -31.16 -1.43
C ALA A 361 24.79 -31.97 -2.49
N ARG A 362 24.78 -33.30 -2.40
CA ARG A 362 25.43 -34.18 -3.40
C ARG A 362 24.86 -33.98 -4.81
N TRP A 363 23.55 -33.82 -4.95
CA TRP A 363 22.90 -33.61 -6.25
C TRP A 363 23.28 -32.25 -6.86
N THR A 364 23.38 -31.23 -6.02
CA THR A 364 23.82 -29.88 -6.40
C THR A 364 25.29 -29.88 -6.82
N GLU A 365 26.16 -30.55 -6.06
CA GLU A 365 27.59 -30.68 -6.34
C GLU A 365 27.86 -31.46 -7.64
N ARG A 366 27.13 -32.56 -7.88
CA ARG A 366 27.24 -33.30 -9.15
C ARG A 366 26.88 -32.47 -10.38
N ALA A 367 26.07 -31.43 -10.21
CA ALA A 367 25.73 -30.49 -11.27
C ALA A 367 26.72 -29.31 -11.38
N GLY A 368 27.77 -29.28 -10.56
CA GLY A 368 28.82 -28.25 -10.57
C GLY A 368 28.52 -27.02 -9.71
N PHE A 369 27.57 -27.10 -8.77
CA PHE A 369 27.18 -25.99 -7.90
C PHE A 369 27.49 -26.27 -6.44
N THR A 370 27.68 -25.21 -5.66
CA THR A 370 27.75 -25.29 -4.20
C THR A 370 26.37 -25.00 -3.60
N LEU A 371 25.88 -25.89 -2.75
CA LEU A 371 24.65 -25.65 -1.99
C LEU A 371 24.95 -24.75 -0.79
N ARG A 372 24.18 -23.67 -0.62
CA ARG A 372 24.30 -22.75 0.52
C ARG A 372 22.97 -22.49 1.19
N GLU A 373 23.02 -22.40 2.51
CA GLU A 373 21.86 -22.05 3.32
C GLU A 373 21.52 -20.56 3.19
N ARG A 374 20.25 -20.24 2.99
CA ARG A 374 19.69 -18.88 3.11
C ARG A 374 18.62 -18.83 4.20
N LEU A 375 18.18 -17.62 4.54
CA LEU A 375 16.98 -17.42 5.35
C LEU A 375 15.72 -17.53 4.47
N ALA A 376 14.54 -17.48 5.10
CA ALA A 376 13.26 -17.38 4.40
C ALA A 376 13.19 -16.18 3.45
N VAL A 377 13.93 -15.11 3.76
CA VAL A 377 14.10 -13.91 2.94
C VAL A 377 15.40 -14.00 2.12
N GLN A 378 15.35 -13.66 0.83
CA GLN A 378 16.50 -13.70 -0.07
C GLN A 378 17.59 -12.67 0.32
N PRO A 379 18.89 -12.96 0.08
CA PRO A 379 20.01 -12.17 0.58
C PRO A 379 20.00 -10.68 0.19
N GLU A 380 19.52 -10.35 -1.00
CA GLU A 380 19.37 -8.97 -1.47
C GLU A 380 18.45 -8.12 -0.58
N TYR A 381 17.38 -8.71 -0.04
CA TYR A 381 16.45 -8.03 0.86
C TYR A 381 17.02 -7.90 2.26
N VAL A 382 17.77 -8.92 2.73
CA VAL A 382 18.52 -8.87 4.00
C VAL A 382 19.51 -7.71 3.99
N ARG A 383 20.32 -7.59 2.91
CA ARG A 383 21.30 -6.50 2.77
C ARG A 383 20.65 -5.12 2.62
N SER A 384 19.45 -5.04 2.04
CA SER A 384 18.68 -3.80 1.91
C SER A 384 18.05 -3.32 3.23
N GLY A 385 18.01 -4.17 4.27
CA GLY A 385 17.62 -3.83 5.64
C GLY A 385 16.20 -3.23 5.76
N GLY A 386 16.10 -2.10 6.48
CA GLY A 386 14.84 -1.44 6.84
C GLY A 386 13.99 -0.91 5.68
N SER A 387 14.45 -1.06 4.44
CA SER A 387 13.66 -0.74 3.25
C SER A 387 12.57 -1.79 2.98
N TRP A 388 12.80 -3.05 3.39
CA TRP A 388 11.90 -4.18 3.15
C TRP A 388 11.47 -4.87 4.45
N LEU A 389 12.34 -4.89 5.46
CA LEU A 389 12.09 -5.57 6.71
C LEU A 389 11.63 -4.57 7.78
N ASP A 390 10.60 -4.94 8.55
CA ASP A 390 10.15 -4.14 9.68
C ASP A 390 11.23 -4.05 10.77
N PRO A 391 11.41 -2.89 11.45
CA PRO A 391 12.35 -2.75 12.55
C PRO A 391 12.23 -3.83 13.63
N ARG A 392 11.04 -4.37 13.88
CA ARG A 392 10.81 -5.41 14.91
C ARG A 392 11.39 -6.77 14.54
N VAL A 393 11.48 -7.11 13.25
CA VAL A 393 12.05 -8.40 12.81
C VAL A 393 13.55 -8.30 12.47
N LEU A 394 14.08 -7.09 12.28
CA LEU A 394 15.50 -6.88 11.95
C LEU A 394 16.49 -7.50 12.96
N PRO A 395 16.29 -7.41 14.29
CA PRO A 395 17.18 -8.07 15.25
C PRO A 395 17.24 -9.59 15.04
N HIS A 396 16.09 -10.23 14.80
CA HIS A 396 16.01 -11.67 14.55
C HIS A 396 16.71 -12.07 13.26
N VAL A 397 16.56 -11.29 12.18
CA VAL A 397 17.26 -11.51 10.91
C VAL A 397 18.77 -11.36 11.09
N ARG A 398 19.22 -10.28 11.74
CA ARG A 398 20.65 -10.03 12.00
C ARG A 398 21.30 -11.08 12.89
N ALA A 399 20.53 -11.70 13.79
CA ALA A 399 21.02 -12.81 14.60
C ALA A 399 21.41 -14.01 13.73
N LEU A 400 20.78 -14.22 12.57
CA LEU A 400 20.95 -15.40 11.72
C LEU A 400 21.70 -15.16 10.41
N ALA A 401 21.73 -13.93 9.92
CA ALA A 401 22.34 -13.56 8.64
C ALA A 401 23.81 -13.16 8.75
N ASP A 402 24.59 -13.52 7.74
CA ASP A 402 25.90 -12.94 7.49
C ASP A 402 25.73 -11.52 6.91
N PRO A 403 26.34 -10.48 7.51
CA PRO A 403 26.09 -9.09 7.12
C PRO A 403 26.67 -8.71 5.76
N GLN A 404 27.67 -9.43 5.25
CA GLN A 404 28.29 -9.14 3.95
C GLN A 404 27.51 -9.78 2.81
N THR A 405 27.16 -11.05 2.97
CA THR A 405 26.52 -11.86 1.93
C THR A 405 25.00 -11.81 2.02
N GLY A 406 24.41 -11.59 3.19
CA GLY A 406 22.98 -11.73 3.46
C GLY A 406 22.49 -13.18 3.52
N LEU A 407 23.38 -14.17 3.34
CA LEU A 407 23.06 -15.59 3.50
C LEU A 407 22.93 -15.96 4.99
N ALA A 408 22.38 -17.14 5.27
CA ALA A 408 22.36 -17.66 6.63
C ALA A 408 23.79 -18.02 7.09
N VAL A 409 24.11 -17.72 8.35
CA VAL A 409 25.38 -18.18 8.95
C VAL A 409 25.32 -19.69 9.14
N PRO A 410 26.21 -20.48 8.50
CA PRO A 410 26.17 -21.94 8.58
C PRO A 410 26.27 -22.44 10.04
N GLY A 411 25.45 -23.43 10.38
CA GLY A 411 25.43 -24.05 11.71
C GLY A 411 24.86 -23.16 12.84
N ARG A 412 24.55 -21.88 12.58
CA ARG A 412 23.93 -21.01 13.57
C ARG A 412 22.49 -21.45 13.82
N ARG A 413 22.15 -21.66 15.09
CA ARG A 413 20.80 -22.03 15.52
C ARG A 413 20.01 -20.77 15.90
N PRO A 414 18.71 -20.73 15.58
CA PRO A 414 17.83 -19.67 16.06
C PRO A 414 17.73 -19.70 17.58
N THR A 415 17.61 -18.51 18.16
CA THR A 415 17.37 -18.32 19.59
C THR A 415 16.31 -17.25 19.75
N GLY A 416 15.39 -17.48 20.67
CA GLY A 416 14.32 -16.55 20.99
C GLY A 416 14.85 -15.18 21.36
N LEU A 417 14.25 -14.13 20.79
CA LEU A 417 14.52 -12.74 21.16
C LEU A 417 13.18 -12.05 21.44
N PRO A 418 13.09 -11.12 22.39
CA PRO A 418 11.86 -10.39 22.64
C PRO A 418 11.36 -9.67 21.37
N TRP A 419 10.08 -9.85 21.06
CA TRP A 419 9.40 -9.07 20.03
C TRP A 419 8.92 -7.78 20.70
N GLN A 420 9.72 -6.73 20.58
CA GLN A 420 9.42 -5.45 21.22
C GLN A 420 9.16 -4.38 20.17
N GLU A 421 8.23 -3.49 20.49
CA GLU A 421 8.19 -2.17 19.88
C GLU A 421 9.57 -1.51 20.04
N PRO A 422 10.07 -0.78 19.03
CA PRO A 422 11.31 -0.03 19.17
C PRO A 422 11.29 0.78 20.47
N ALA A 423 12.26 0.53 21.37
CA ALA A 423 12.33 1.16 22.70
C ALA A 423 12.65 2.67 22.66
N ALA A 424 12.57 3.31 21.50
CA ALA A 424 12.67 4.75 21.37
C ALA A 424 11.42 5.37 22.00
N GLY A 425 11.47 5.60 23.31
CA GLY A 425 10.41 6.31 24.01
C GLY A 425 10.08 7.64 23.30
N TRP A 426 8.84 8.09 23.43
CA TRP A 426 8.36 9.34 22.83
C TRP A 426 9.09 10.54 23.44
N ARG A 427 10.24 10.91 22.87
CA ARG A 427 11.07 12.04 23.30
C ARG A 427 11.16 13.07 22.18
N ALA A 428 11.27 14.33 22.58
CA ALA A 428 11.58 15.39 21.65
C ALA A 428 12.91 15.08 20.94
N SER A 429 12.92 15.19 19.62
CA SER A 429 14.13 14.96 18.82
C SER A 429 14.15 15.85 17.59
N GLY A 430 15.35 16.14 17.10
CA GLY A 430 15.56 16.98 15.93
C GLY A 430 15.10 18.43 16.12
N ARG A 431 14.65 19.07 15.04
CA ARG A 431 14.38 20.51 14.97
C ARG A 431 12.95 20.89 15.37
N THR A 432 12.60 20.74 16.66
CA THR A 432 11.23 20.97 17.15
C THR A 432 10.75 22.44 17.11
N ASP A 433 11.63 23.37 16.78
CA ASP A 433 11.39 24.81 16.64
C ASP A 433 11.22 25.26 15.18
N LEU A 434 11.17 24.34 14.22
CA LEU A 434 11.08 24.63 12.77
C LEU A 434 9.99 25.67 12.42
N HIS A 435 8.82 25.57 13.06
CA HIS A 435 7.69 26.47 12.88
C HIS A 435 7.99 27.96 13.15
N LEU A 436 8.98 28.29 13.98
CA LEU A 436 9.32 29.69 14.31
C LEU A 436 10.10 30.41 13.19
N ASP A 437 10.85 29.65 12.39
CA ASP A 437 11.76 30.19 11.38
C ASP A 437 11.36 29.82 9.94
N VAL A 438 10.30 29.04 9.76
CA VAL A 438 9.88 28.51 8.44
C VAL A 438 9.56 29.63 7.44
N ASP A 439 9.09 30.79 7.94
CA ASP A 439 8.81 31.97 7.11
C ASP A 439 10.05 32.79 6.77
N ARG A 440 11.11 32.71 7.59
CA ARG A 440 12.31 33.57 7.49
C ARG A 440 13.39 33.03 6.54
N ARG A 441 13.33 31.77 6.15
CA ARG A 441 14.33 31.16 5.25
C ARG A 441 13.82 31.09 3.81
N PRO A 442 14.62 31.49 2.80
CA PRO A 442 14.34 31.17 1.40
C PRO A 442 14.21 29.66 1.21
N ALA A 443 13.39 29.24 0.25
CA ALA A 443 13.14 27.84 -0.06
C ALA A 443 14.35 27.12 -0.71
N ASP A 444 15.50 27.79 -0.84
CA ASP A 444 16.53 27.38 -1.79
C ASP A 444 17.56 26.38 -1.24
N ASP A 445 17.94 25.47 -2.13
CA ASP A 445 18.98 24.44 -2.06
C ASP A 445 18.76 23.17 -1.21
N ARG A 446 17.53 22.65 -1.16
CA ARG A 446 17.22 21.36 -0.48
C ARG A 446 16.98 20.19 -1.42
N ARG A 447 17.81 20.06 -2.47
CA ARG A 447 17.78 18.83 -3.29
C ARG A 447 18.46 17.70 -2.51
N ARG A 448 17.69 16.64 -2.21
CA ARG A 448 18.22 15.43 -1.58
C ARG A 448 19.36 14.84 -2.43
N SER A 449 20.45 14.44 -1.78
CA SER A 449 21.63 13.85 -2.45
C SER A 449 21.38 12.49 -3.09
N ASP A 450 20.30 11.79 -2.72
CA ASP A 450 19.96 10.43 -3.17
C ASP A 450 18.68 10.34 -4.04
N PHE A 451 18.34 11.43 -4.75
CA PHE A 451 17.12 11.61 -5.52
C PHE A 451 16.72 10.46 -6.46
N SER A 452 17.69 9.71 -7.01
CA SER A 452 17.48 8.61 -7.95
C SER A 452 17.17 7.25 -7.30
N GLU A 453 17.64 6.97 -6.08
CA GLU A 453 17.53 5.63 -5.47
C GLU A 453 16.20 5.43 -4.71
N VAL A 454 15.60 6.51 -4.21
CA VAL A 454 14.55 6.46 -3.16
C VAL A 454 13.15 6.41 -3.72
N TYR A 455 12.94 6.99 -4.89
CA TYR A 455 11.61 7.16 -5.47
C TYR A 455 11.31 6.17 -6.60
N GLY A 456 12.28 5.33 -6.97
CA GLY A 456 12.13 4.22 -7.91
C GLY A 456 12.55 4.59 -9.32
N ASP A 457 12.17 3.75 -10.28
CA ASP A 457 12.48 3.96 -11.69
C ASP A 457 11.60 5.09 -12.27
N TRP A 458 12.21 6.27 -12.43
CA TRP A 458 11.55 7.45 -12.96
C TRP A 458 11.09 7.29 -14.42
N ASP A 459 11.74 6.45 -15.21
CA ASP A 459 11.39 6.23 -16.62
C ASP A 459 10.07 5.45 -16.73
N ALA A 460 9.92 4.40 -15.90
CA ALA A 460 8.67 3.64 -15.79
C ALA A 460 7.50 4.52 -15.31
N LEU A 461 7.76 5.48 -14.42
CA LEU A 461 6.74 6.42 -13.94
C LEU A 461 6.33 7.45 -15.00
N ARG A 462 7.26 7.95 -15.82
CA ARG A 462 6.94 8.88 -16.91
C ARG A 462 5.99 8.27 -17.92
N GLU A 463 6.20 7.01 -18.30
CA GLU A 463 5.33 6.33 -19.26
C GLU A 463 3.89 6.19 -18.70
N ARG A 464 3.77 5.77 -17.43
CA ARG A 464 2.46 5.66 -16.77
C ARG A 464 1.78 7.02 -16.58
N ALA A 465 2.53 8.07 -16.24
CA ALA A 465 1.98 9.42 -16.11
C ALA A 465 1.42 9.94 -17.45
N ARG A 466 2.07 9.62 -18.59
CA ARG A 466 1.55 9.97 -19.92
C ARG A 466 0.23 9.28 -20.24
N THR A 467 0.09 8.00 -19.88
CA THR A 467 -1.17 7.26 -20.08
C THR A 467 -2.29 7.78 -19.19
N THR A 468 -1.98 8.18 -17.96
CA THR A 468 -2.96 8.72 -16.99
C THR A 468 -3.38 10.16 -17.32
N SER A 469 -2.50 10.95 -17.96
CA SER A 469 -2.74 12.37 -18.25
C SER A 469 -3.32 12.65 -19.65
N ALA A 470 -3.87 11.64 -20.34
CA ALA A 470 -4.33 11.79 -21.72
C ALA A 470 -5.31 12.97 -21.87
N PRO A 471 -5.09 13.90 -22.82
CA PRO A 471 -5.91 15.10 -22.95
C PRO A 471 -7.34 14.77 -23.36
N VAL A 472 -8.31 15.38 -22.68
CA VAL A 472 -9.70 15.41 -23.13
C VAL A 472 -9.76 16.40 -24.30
N GLY A 473 -10.06 15.92 -25.51
CA GLY A 473 -10.13 16.75 -26.71
C GLY A 473 -11.04 17.98 -26.53
N GLY A 474 -10.67 19.09 -27.19
CA GLY A 474 -11.39 20.36 -27.10
C GLY A 474 -12.87 20.24 -27.41
N ARG A 475 -13.72 20.86 -26.58
CA ARG A 475 -15.19 20.82 -26.69
C ARG A 475 -15.73 22.17 -27.16
N LEU A 476 -16.83 22.14 -27.91
CA LEU A 476 -17.47 23.32 -28.50
C LEU A 476 -18.25 24.13 -27.45
N ASP A 477 -18.32 25.45 -27.61
CA ASP A 477 -19.04 26.36 -26.69
C ASP A 477 -20.53 26.01 -26.50
N SER A 478 -21.17 25.44 -27.53
CA SER A 478 -22.56 24.95 -27.46
C SER A 478 -22.76 23.85 -26.42
N ASP A 479 -21.75 23.01 -26.19
CA ASP A 479 -21.80 21.91 -25.23
C ASP A 479 -21.75 22.44 -23.80
N VAL A 480 -20.99 23.51 -23.55
CA VAL A 480 -20.89 24.16 -22.23
C VAL A 480 -22.23 24.79 -21.83
N ALA A 481 -22.86 25.55 -22.73
CA ALA A 481 -24.15 26.18 -22.46
C ALA A 481 -25.26 25.13 -22.20
N ALA A 482 -25.25 24.01 -22.91
CA ALA A 482 -26.20 22.92 -22.67
C ALA A 482 -25.96 22.23 -21.33
N ALA A 483 -24.69 22.02 -20.94
CA ALA A 483 -24.33 21.45 -19.65
C ALA A 483 -24.71 22.38 -18.49
N LEU A 484 -24.51 23.70 -18.61
CA LEU A 484 -24.93 24.70 -17.61
C LEU A 484 -26.44 24.67 -17.37
N ARG A 485 -27.26 24.66 -18.43
CA ARG A 485 -28.72 24.54 -18.30
C ARG A 485 -29.18 23.25 -17.61
N ARG A 486 -28.41 22.17 -17.74
CA ARG A 486 -28.69 20.91 -17.01
C ARG A 486 -28.25 21.02 -15.55
N ALA A 487 -27.10 21.63 -15.29
CA ALA A 487 -26.62 21.89 -13.93
C ALA A 487 -27.57 22.84 -13.16
N GLU A 488 -28.17 23.84 -13.79
CA GLU A 488 -29.19 24.70 -13.18
C GLU A 488 -30.44 23.93 -12.71
N LYS A 489 -30.84 22.89 -13.46
CA LYS A 489 -32.03 22.09 -13.14
C LYS A 489 -31.78 20.97 -12.14
N ASN A 490 -30.60 20.35 -12.22
CA ASN A 490 -30.21 19.23 -11.38
C ASN A 490 -28.68 19.26 -11.18
N PRO A 491 -28.17 20.13 -10.28
CA PRO A 491 -26.73 20.35 -10.14
C PRO A 491 -25.99 19.09 -9.68
N SER A 492 -26.56 18.40 -8.71
CA SER A 492 -25.94 17.27 -8.03
C SER A 492 -26.11 15.93 -8.79
N GLY A 493 -27.00 15.90 -9.79
CA GLY A 493 -27.25 14.76 -10.69
C GLY A 493 -26.68 14.92 -12.10
N LEU A 494 -25.73 15.84 -12.30
CA LEU A 494 -25.14 16.12 -13.61
C LEU A 494 -24.42 14.88 -14.19
N GLY A 495 -24.70 14.54 -15.45
CA GLY A 495 -24.09 13.41 -16.17
C GLY A 495 -22.57 13.57 -16.35
N GLU A 496 -21.84 12.45 -16.53
CA GLU A 496 -20.37 12.46 -16.53
C GLU A 496 -19.80 13.32 -17.67
N ARG A 497 -20.39 13.20 -18.86
CA ARG A 497 -20.02 14.03 -20.01
C ARG A 497 -20.15 15.51 -19.69
N ASP A 498 -21.26 15.93 -19.09
CA ASP A 498 -21.52 17.34 -18.80
C ASP A 498 -20.61 17.85 -17.68
N ALA A 499 -20.42 17.07 -16.62
CA ALA A 499 -19.48 17.40 -15.55
C ALA A 499 -18.06 17.61 -16.08
N LEU A 500 -17.61 16.73 -16.99
CA LEU A 500 -16.33 16.90 -17.68
C LEU A 500 -16.29 18.15 -18.56
N THR A 501 -17.39 18.47 -19.27
CA THR A 501 -17.47 19.67 -20.11
C THR A 501 -17.30 20.93 -19.26
N LEU A 502 -18.01 21.01 -18.14
CA LEU A 502 -17.95 22.17 -17.23
C LEU A 502 -16.61 22.24 -16.50
N MET A 503 -16.03 21.11 -16.10
CA MET A 503 -14.72 21.07 -15.44
C MET A 503 -13.59 21.64 -16.33
N THR A 504 -13.75 21.57 -17.65
CA THR A 504 -12.81 22.13 -18.63
C THR A 504 -13.27 23.46 -19.24
N ALA A 505 -14.29 24.11 -18.68
CA ALA A 505 -14.81 25.36 -19.22
C ALA A 505 -13.79 26.50 -19.13
N GLU A 506 -13.78 27.37 -20.15
CA GLU A 506 -12.90 28.53 -20.25
C GLU A 506 -13.71 29.77 -20.65
N GLY A 507 -13.09 30.95 -20.56
CA GLY A 507 -13.70 32.21 -21.00
C GLY A 507 -15.08 32.46 -20.38
N SER A 508 -16.05 32.86 -21.21
CA SER A 508 -17.42 33.15 -20.77
C SER A 508 -18.14 31.96 -20.14
N GLY A 509 -17.82 30.73 -20.57
CA GLY A 509 -18.38 29.52 -19.98
C GLY A 509 -17.94 29.31 -18.53
N LEU A 510 -16.68 29.62 -18.22
CA LEU A 510 -16.16 29.60 -16.84
C LEU A 510 -16.82 30.67 -15.97
N GLU A 511 -17.04 31.87 -16.49
CA GLU A 511 -17.73 32.94 -15.75
C GLU A 511 -19.16 32.53 -15.38
N GLN A 512 -19.90 31.96 -16.34
CA GLN A 512 -21.25 31.45 -16.09
C GLN A 512 -21.26 30.29 -15.10
N LEU A 513 -20.27 29.39 -15.17
CA LEU A 513 -20.10 28.30 -14.20
C LEU A 513 -19.88 28.84 -12.78
N CYS A 514 -19.00 29.83 -12.62
CA CYS A 514 -18.73 30.45 -11.33
C CYS A 514 -19.97 31.18 -10.78
N ALA A 515 -20.71 31.88 -11.64
CA ALA A 515 -21.94 32.58 -11.25
C ALA A 515 -23.02 31.59 -10.78
N LEU A 516 -23.20 30.47 -11.49
CA LEU A 516 -24.11 29.39 -11.07
C LEU A 516 -23.68 28.81 -9.72
N ALA A 517 -22.39 28.51 -9.55
CA ALA A 517 -21.88 27.99 -8.28
C ALA A 517 -22.08 29.00 -7.13
N ASP A 518 -21.90 30.30 -7.35
CA ASP A 518 -22.13 31.31 -6.32
C ASP A 518 -23.62 31.44 -5.95
N ALA A 519 -24.53 31.32 -6.92
CA ALA A 519 -25.97 31.27 -6.66
C ALA A 519 -26.34 30.04 -5.81
N LEU A 520 -25.82 28.86 -6.16
CA LEU A 520 -26.02 27.62 -5.40
C LEU A 520 -25.39 27.67 -4.00
N ARG A 521 -24.27 28.40 -3.84
CA ARG A 521 -23.68 28.67 -2.52
C ARG A 521 -24.63 29.51 -1.68
N ARG A 522 -25.18 30.59 -2.24
CA ARG A 522 -26.13 31.45 -1.54
C ARG A 522 -27.39 30.68 -1.13
N GLU A 523 -27.89 29.79 -1.97
CA GLU A 523 -29.00 28.89 -1.64
C GLU A 523 -28.64 27.94 -0.47
N ALA A 524 -27.45 27.34 -0.50
CA ALA A 524 -27.04 26.34 0.47
C ALA A 524 -26.71 26.91 1.86
N VAL A 525 -26.08 28.11 1.93
CA VAL A 525 -25.51 28.64 3.18
C VAL A 525 -25.76 30.13 3.41
N GLY A 526 -26.51 30.81 2.55
CA GLY A 526 -26.73 32.25 2.65
C GLY A 526 -25.50 33.09 2.27
N ASP A 527 -25.46 34.32 2.79
CA ASP A 527 -24.46 35.33 2.42
C ASP A 527 -23.19 35.31 3.29
N GLU A 528 -23.17 34.54 4.37
CA GLU A 528 -22.02 34.49 5.28
C GLU A 528 -20.82 33.76 4.67
N VAL A 529 -19.62 34.29 4.94
CA VAL A 529 -18.35 33.58 4.78
C VAL A 529 -17.83 33.22 6.16
N THR A 530 -17.45 31.96 6.35
CA THR A 530 -17.00 31.46 7.66
C THR A 530 -15.48 31.33 7.74
N TYR A 531 -14.95 31.33 8.97
CA TYR A 531 -13.57 31.00 9.30
C TYR A 531 -13.49 30.34 10.67
N VAL A 532 -12.40 29.62 10.95
CA VAL A 532 -12.13 29.03 12.27
C VAL A 532 -10.86 29.61 12.88
N VAL A 533 -10.84 29.80 14.21
CA VAL A 533 -9.60 30.08 14.93
C VAL A 533 -9.04 28.73 15.37
N ASN A 534 -7.97 28.30 14.71
CA ASN A 534 -7.37 26.99 14.89
C ASN A 534 -5.84 27.06 14.95
N ARG A 535 -5.26 26.00 15.49
CA ARG A 535 -3.82 25.73 15.38
C ARG A 535 -3.58 24.39 14.69
N ASN A 536 -2.75 24.35 13.66
CA ASN A 536 -2.22 23.07 13.19
C ASN A 536 -1.15 22.61 14.18
N ILE A 537 -1.09 21.31 14.48
CA ILE A 537 0.03 20.74 15.23
C ILE A 537 0.56 19.58 14.41
N ASN A 538 1.77 19.75 13.88
CA ASN A 538 2.48 18.67 13.23
C ASN A 538 3.38 17.96 14.24
N PHE A 539 2.96 16.80 14.78
CA PHE A 539 3.69 16.17 15.91
C PHE A 539 5.01 15.51 15.49
N THR A 540 5.19 15.21 14.21
CA THR A 540 6.47 14.78 13.62
C THR A 540 6.43 15.03 12.11
N ASN A 541 7.59 15.29 11.50
CA ASN A 541 7.73 15.26 10.05
C ASN A 541 8.53 14.04 9.56
N VAL A 542 8.95 13.15 10.46
CA VAL A 542 9.63 11.90 10.10
C VAL A 542 8.63 10.93 9.49
N CYS A 543 8.88 10.46 8.27
CA CYS A 543 7.93 9.63 7.55
C CYS A 543 8.62 8.60 6.63
N TYR A 544 8.28 7.31 6.77
CA TYR A 544 8.84 6.26 5.91
C TYR A 544 8.04 6.01 4.62
N THR A 545 6.84 6.57 4.46
CA THR A 545 5.96 6.31 3.31
C THR A 545 6.57 6.75 1.97
N GLY A 546 7.39 7.82 1.98
CA GLY A 546 8.11 8.26 0.78
C GLY A 546 7.25 8.87 -0.32
N CYS A 547 6.21 9.64 0.02
CA CYS A 547 5.36 10.32 -0.96
C CYS A 547 6.18 11.28 -1.85
N ARG A 548 6.11 11.10 -3.17
CA ARG A 548 6.88 11.85 -4.18
C ARG A 548 6.39 13.29 -4.37
N PHE A 549 5.20 13.64 -3.88
CA PHE A 549 4.68 15.00 -3.89
C PHE A 549 4.96 15.77 -2.59
N CYS A 550 5.39 15.09 -1.53
CA CYS A 550 5.46 15.66 -0.20
C CYS A 550 6.89 16.16 0.08
N ALA A 551 7.04 17.48 0.23
CA ALA A 551 8.29 18.09 0.67
C ALA A 551 8.41 18.18 2.21
N PHE A 552 7.33 17.92 2.93
CA PHE A 552 7.29 17.94 4.40
C PHE A 552 7.95 16.70 5.02
N ALA A 553 7.76 15.53 4.40
CA ALA A 553 8.29 14.25 4.90
C ALA A 553 9.83 14.25 4.90
N GLN A 554 10.41 14.00 6.08
CA GLN A 554 11.84 13.87 6.31
C GLN A 554 12.19 12.43 6.74
N ARG A 555 13.41 11.99 6.48
CA ARG A 555 14.00 10.84 7.16
C ARG A 555 14.52 11.26 8.52
N ARG A 556 14.69 10.29 9.42
CA ARG A 556 15.25 10.55 10.76
C ARG A 556 16.61 11.25 10.75
N SER A 557 17.39 11.07 9.69
CA SER A 557 18.73 11.66 9.52
C SER A 557 18.74 13.03 8.86
N ASP A 558 17.61 13.51 8.34
CA ASP A 558 17.57 14.77 7.60
C ASP A 558 17.64 15.96 8.56
N ALA A 559 18.24 17.08 8.13
CA ALA A 559 18.53 18.21 9.00
C ALA A 559 17.28 18.88 9.60
N ASP A 560 16.17 18.88 8.86
CA ASP A 560 14.89 19.44 9.32
C ASP A 560 13.96 18.38 9.94
N ALA A 561 14.43 17.15 10.15
CA ALA A 561 13.67 16.12 10.82
C ALA A 561 13.37 16.52 12.27
N TYR A 562 12.15 16.29 12.74
CA TYR A 562 11.77 16.50 14.13
C TYR A 562 10.62 15.60 14.57
N THR A 563 10.56 15.38 15.89
CA THR A 563 9.42 14.76 16.58
C THR A 563 9.20 15.53 17.88
N LEU A 564 7.99 16.05 18.08
CA LEU A 564 7.58 16.74 19.30
C LEU A 564 7.37 15.73 20.43
N SER A 565 7.69 16.10 21.66
CA SER A 565 7.25 15.35 22.84
C SER A 565 5.75 15.52 23.10
N VAL A 566 5.12 14.58 23.82
CA VAL A 566 3.71 14.68 24.25
C VAL A 566 3.47 16.01 24.99
N ALA A 567 4.34 16.36 25.93
CA ALA A 567 4.26 17.62 26.67
C ALA A 567 4.30 18.86 25.75
N GLN A 568 5.18 18.88 24.75
CA GLN A 568 5.26 19.97 23.78
C GLN A 568 4.01 20.10 22.89
N VAL A 569 3.30 19.01 22.62
CA VAL A 569 2.00 19.06 21.95
C VAL A 569 0.95 19.66 22.89
N GLY A 570 0.95 19.23 24.15
CA GLY A 570 0.08 19.79 25.19
C GLY A 570 0.28 21.29 25.43
N ASP A 571 1.53 21.76 25.45
CA ASP A 571 1.86 23.17 25.63
C ASP A 571 1.34 24.01 24.45
N ARG A 572 1.48 23.51 23.21
CA ARG A 572 0.94 24.16 22.00
C ARG A 572 -0.60 24.23 22.01
N ALA A 573 -1.26 23.18 22.49
CA ALA A 573 -2.71 23.18 22.65
C ALA A 573 -3.17 24.21 23.68
N ALA A 574 -2.47 24.31 24.83
CA ALA A 574 -2.76 25.30 25.85
C ALA A 574 -2.52 26.75 25.36
N GLU A 575 -1.49 26.97 24.55
CA GLU A 575 -1.25 28.24 23.85
C GLU A 575 -2.40 28.60 22.89
N ALA A 576 -2.82 27.66 22.05
CA ALA A 576 -3.92 27.87 21.12
C ALA A 576 -5.23 28.20 21.85
N TRP A 577 -5.53 27.48 22.94
CA TRP A 577 -6.70 27.75 23.77
C TRP A 577 -6.68 29.16 24.37
N ARG A 578 -5.52 29.63 24.85
CA ARG A 578 -5.36 31.02 25.35
C ARG A 578 -5.52 32.06 24.25
N ALA A 579 -5.15 31.73 23.02
CA ALA A 579 -5.36 32.58 21.85
C ALA A 579 -6.79 32.53 21.28
N GLY A 580 -7.73 31.86 21.97
CA GLY A 580 -9.13 31.77 21.57
C GLY A 580 -9.42 30.71 20.51
N ALA A 581 -8.49 29.79 20.25
CA ALA A 581 -8.75 28.68 19.35
C ALA A 581 -9.89 27.79 19.86
N THR A 582 -10.70 27.31 18.92
CA THR A 582 -11.73 26.30 19.15
C THR A 582 -11.36 24.95 18.56
N GLU A 583 -10.29 24.90 17.76
CA GLU A 583 -9.86 23.72 17.01
C GLU A 583 -8.35 23.52 17.07
N ILE A 584 -7.94 22.26 17.24
CA ILE A 584 -6.61 21.78 16.86
C ILE A 584 -6.77 20.85 15.66
N CYS A 585 -6.04 21.12 14.57
CA CYS A 585 -5.87 20.18 13.47
C CYS A 585 -4.52 19.47 13.64
N MET A 586 -4.52 18.20 14.05
CA MET A 586 -3.30 17.48 14.42
C MET A 586 -3.00 16.30 13.48
N GLN A 587 -1.79 16.32 12.90
CA GLN A 587 -1.33 15.34 11.92
C GLN A 587 0.19 15.14 11.99
N GLY A 588 0.73 14.06 11.46
CA GLY A 588 2.18 13.86 11.42
C GLY A 588 2.67 12.89 10.35
N GLY A 589 3.99 12.78 10.25
CA GLY A 589 4.63 11.75 9.47
C GLY A 589 4.41 10.34 10.05
N ILE A 590 4.50 9.33 9.19
CA ILE A 590 4.40 7.93 9.61
C ILE A 590 5.79 7.50 10.12
N HIS A 591 6.10 7.84 11.38
CA HIS A 591 7.42 7.60 11.98
C HIS A 591 7.53 6.12 12.43
N PRO A 592 8.57 5.38 11.98
CA PRO A 592 8.68 3.93 12.22
C PRO A 592 8.87 3.58 13.71
N ASP A 593 9.57 4.42 14.46
CA ASP A 593 9.92 4.17 15.87
C ASP A 593 8.87 4.64 16.90
N LEU A 594 7.73 5.23 16.49
CA LEU A 594 6.71 5.66 17.46
C LEU A 594 5.91 4.48 18.01
N PRO A 595 5.60 4.43 19.33
CA PRO A 595 4.80 3.35 19.91
C PRO A 595 3.38 3.32 19.31
N GLY A 596 2.74 2.16 19.29
CA GLY A 596 1.36 2.05 18.80
C GLY A 596 0.33 2.92 19.55
N THR A 597 0.57 3.21 20.83
CA THR A 597 -0.31 4.03 21.70
C THR A 597 -0.13 5.54 21.50
N ALA A 598 0.92 5.95 20.79
CA ALA A 598 1.27 7.34 20.50
C ALA A 598 0.09 8.26 20.23
N TYR A 599 -0.79 7.81 19.32
CA TYR A 599 -1.94 8.57 18.86
C TYR A 599 -2.95 8.82 19.99
N PHE A 600 -3.12 7.86 20.90
CA PHE A 600 -4.00 8.01 22.05
C PHE A 600 -3.37 8.92 23.10
N ASP A 601 -2.07 8.76 23.36
CA ASP A 601 -1.33 9.58 24.34
C ASP A 601 -1.33 11.07 23.96
N LEU A 602 -1.15 11.37 22.67
CA LEU A 602 -1.24 12.74 22.15
C LEU A 602 -2.63 13.35 22.30
N ALA A 603 -3.68 12.59 21.94
CA ALA A 603 -5.06 13.05 22.03
C ALA A 603 -5.45 13.34 23.49
N ALA A 604 -5.09 12.42 24.40
CA ALA A 604 -5.33 12.55 25.82
C ALA A 604 -4.63 13.78 26.42
N GLU A 605 -3.38 14.05 26.02
CA GLU A 605 -2.65 15.23 26.51
C GLU A 605 -3.27 16.54 26.03
N VAL A 606 -3.74 16.63 24.77
CA VAL A 606 -4.47 17.81 24.27
C VAL A 606 -5.70 18.07 25.13
N LYS A 607 -6.52 17.03 25.37
CA LYS A 607 -7.73 17.16 26.20
C LYS A 607 -7.41 17.46 27.66
N ARG A 608 -6.33 16.92 28.22
CA ARG A 608 -5.89 17.21 29.59
C ARG A 608 -5.54 18.69 29.77
N ARG A 609 -4.88 19.29 28.77
CA ARG A 609 -4.43 20.69 28.79
C ARG A 609 -5.54 21.68 28.45
N ALA A 610 -6.45 21.30 27.55
CA ALA A 610 -7.54 22.14 27.08
C ALA A 610 -8.77 21.28 26.74
N PRO A 611 -9.59 20.91 27.74
CA PRO A 611 -10.72 19.99 27.55
C PRO A 611 -11.78 20.48 26.54
N GLY A 612 -11.93 21.80 26.41
CA GLY A 612 -12.89 22.43 25.51
C GLY A 612 -12.43 22.62 24.06
N LEU A 613 -11.19 22.26 23.71
CA LEU A 613 -10.73 22.29 22.32
C LEU A 613 -11.33 21.13 21.54
N HIS A 614 -11.85 21.39 20.34
CA HIS A 614 -12.17 20.35 19.38
C HIS A 614 -10.86 19.81 18.77
N LEU A 615 -10.62 18.51 18.92
CA LEU A 615 -9.47 17.83 18.35
C LEU A 615 -9.85 17.17 17.02
N HIS A 616 -9.49 17.85 15.93
CA HIS A 616 -9.58 17.34 14.57
C HIS A 616 -8.29 16.58 14.24
N ALA A 617 -8.29 15.26 14.45
CA ALA A 617 -7.06 14.48 14.42
C ALA A 617 -7.16 13.13 13.71
N TYR A 618 -6.02 12.86 13.09
CA TYR A 618 -5.56 11.72 12.33
C TYR A 618 -6.20 11.52 10.97
N SER A 619 -5.34 11.62 9.94
CA SER A 619 -5.68 11.20 8.59
C SER A 619 -5.99 9.71 8.55
N PRO A 620 -6.75 9.23 7.54
CA PRO A 620 -6.94 7.81 7.32
C PRO A 620 -5.64 6.99 7.20
N MET A 621 -4.53 7.59 6.74
CA MET A 621 -3.23 6.93 6.73
C MET A 621 -2.68 6.69 8.14
N GLU A 622 -2.85 7.66 9.05
CA GLU A 622 -2.43 7.54 10.44
C GLU A 622 -3.30 6.55 11.21
N VAL A 623 -4.61 6.49 10.93
CA VAL A 623 -5.51 5.45 11.45
C VAL A 623 -4.98 4.06 11.08
N VAL A 624 -4.66 3.82 9.80
CA VAL A 624 -4.17 2.49 9.38
C VAL A 624 -2.77 2.17 9.92
N ASN A 625 -1.88 3.16 10.03
CA ASN A 625 -0.61 2.93 10.72
C ASN A 625 -0.84 2.59 12.20
N GLY A 626 -1.80 3.25 12.86
CA GLY A 626 -2.22 2.97 14.22
C GLY A 626 -2.73 1.53 14.39
N THR A 627 -3.65 1.09 13.53
CA THR A 627 -4.21 -0.28 13.57
C THR A 627 -3.14 -1.34 13.32
N ALA A 628 -2.22 -1.12 12.38
CA ALA A 628 -1.12 -2.04 12.11
C ALA A 628 -0.18 -2.20 13.32
N ARG A 629 0.07 -1.11 14.05
CA ARG A 629 0.94 -1.11 15.24
C ARG A 629 0.30 -1.74 16.46
N THR A 630 -0.97 -1.39 16.74
CA THR A 630 -1.67 -1.91 17.91
C THR A 630 -2.24 -3.31 17.68
N GLY A 631 -2.45 -3.71 16.43
CA GLY A 631 -3.14 -4.94 16.05
C GLY A 631 -4.67 -4.86 16.14
N LEU A 632 -5.23 -3.70 16.50
CA LEU A 632 -6.66 -3.43 16.59
C LEU A 632 -7.32 -3.36 15.20
N SER A 633 -8.63 -3.62 15.14
CA SER A 633 -9.43 -3.31 13.96
C SER A 633 -9.53 -1.78 13.76
N ILE A 634 -9.93 -1.34 12.56
CA ILE A 634 -10.19 0.09 12.30
C ILE A 634 -11.26 0.63 13.26
N GLU A 635 -12.32 -0.16 13.50
CA GLU A 635 -13.41 0.20 14.41
C GLU A 635 -12.91 0.38 15.85
N ASP A 636 -12.23 -0.64 16.41
CA ASP A 636 -11.72 -0.59 17.78
C ASP A 636 -10.70 0.53 17.97
N TRP A 637 -9.85 0.76 16.97
CA TRP A 637 -8.88 1.84 17.02
C TRP A 637 -9.56 3.21 17.03
N LEU A 638 -10.60 3.41 16.21
CA LEU A 638 -11.38 4.66 16.19
C LEU A 638 -12.16 4.87 17.49
N VAL A 639 -12.72 3.81 18.09
CA VAL A 639 -13.35 3.85 19.41
C VAL A 639 -12.33 4.26 20.49
N ALA A 640 -11.13 3.68 20.46
CA ALA A 640 -10.05 4.04 21.37
C ALA A 640 -9.58 5.49 21.16
N ALA A 641 -9.43 5.94 19.91
CA ALA A 641 -9.06 7.31 19.58
C ALA A 641 -10.09 8.32 20.07
N ARG A 642 -11.38 8.04 19.86
CA ARG A 642 -12.47 8.87 20.38
C ARG A 642 -12.47 8.93 21.90
N SER A 643 -12.27 7.78 22.56
CA SER A 643 -12.17 7.71 24.03
C SER A 643 -10.97 8.48 24.58
N ALA A 644 -9.87 8.53 23.83
CA ALA A 644 -8.69 9.32 24.16
C ALA A 644 -8.87 10.83 23.91
N GLY A 645 -9.91 11.24 23.17
CA GLY A 645 -10.25 12.66 22.97
C GLY A 645 -10.29 13.14 21.52
N VAL A 646 -10.22 12.26 20.51
CA VAL A 646 -10.41 12.66 19.10
C VAL A 646 -11.89 12.94 18.85
N ASP A 647 -12.23 14.13 18.34
CA ASP A 647 -13.62 14.53 18.10
C ASP A 647 -14.04 14.41 16.62
N SER A 648 -13.10 14.56 15.68
CA SER A 648 -13.33 14.39 14.24
C SER A 648 -12.04 14.08 13.49
N LEU A 649 -12.13 13.55 12.26
CA LEU A 649 -10.94 13.18 11.46
C LEU A 649 -10.75 14.10 10.24
N PRO A 650 -9.53 14.56 9.93
CA PRO A 650 -9.22 15.27 8.70
C PRO A 650 -9.28 14.34 7.47
N GLY A 651 -9.98 14.78 6.42
CA GLY A 651 -10.13 14.09 5.13
C GLY A 651 -8.88 14.02 4.26
N THR A 652 -7.72 14.30 4.84
CA THR A 652 -6.40 14.24 4.17
C THR A 652 -6.03 12.79 3.80
N ALA A 653 -4.85 12.61 3.19
CA ALA A 653 -4.42 11.35 2.58
C ALA A 653 -5.31 10.86 1.41
N ALA A 654 -6.33 11.63 1.03
CA ALA A 654 -7.18 11.39 -0.12
C ALA A 654 -6.48 11.73 -1.43
N GLU A 655 -5.79 12.88 -1.51
CA GLU A 655 -5.21 13.44 -2.74
C GLU A 655 -6.16 13.30 -3.93
N ILE A 656 -5.89 12.37 -4.85
CA ILE A 656 -6.86 11.79 -5.75
C ILE A 656 -7.15 10.35 -5.30
N LEU A 657 -8.43 10.00 -5.17
CA LEU A 657 -8.90 8.66 -4.84
C LEU A 657 -8.97 7.79 -6.10
N ASP A 658 -7.83 7.69 -6.78
CA ASP A 658 -7.57 6.85 -7.96
C ASP A 658 -6.23 6.15 -7.76
N ASP A 659 -6.22 4.82 -7.76
CA ASP A 659 -5.03 4.05 -7.38
C ASP A 659 -3.87 4.16 -8.40
N ASP A 660 -4.15 4.50 -9.66
CA ASP A 660 -3.11 4.74 -10.66
C ASP A 660 -2.40 6.07 -10.41
N VAL A 661 -3.17 7.13 -10.15
CA VAL A 661 -2.63 8.43 -9.74
C VAL A 661 -1.85 8.30 -8.42
N ARG A 662 -2.43 7.60 -7.42
CA ARG A 662 -1.77 7.39 -6.12
C ARG A 662 -0.46 6.64 -6.25
N TRP A 663 -0.39 5.63 -7.11
CA TRP A 663 0.84 4.88 -7.35
C TRP A 663 1.96 5.75 -7.93
N ILE A 664 1.62 6.67 -8.84
CA ILE A 664 2.59 7.64 -9.37
C ILE A 664 3.06 8.56 -8.23
N LEU A 665 2.14 9.01 -7.37
CA LEU A 665 2.44 9.90 -6.26
C LEU A 665 3.24 9.23 -5.13
N THR A 666 3.12 7.93 -4.90
CA THR A 666 3.73 7.25 -3.74
C THR A 666 3.67 5.74 -3.86
N ARG A 667 4.64 5.03 -3.26
CA ARG A 667 4.67 3.56 -3.25
C ARG A 667 3.86 2.93 -2.12
N GLY A 668 3.78 3.59 -0.96
CA GLY A 668 3.33 2.97 0.29
C GLY A 668 2.08 3.61 0.91
N LYS A 669 1.31 4.38 0.15
CA LYS A 669 0.09 5.02 0.67
C LYS A 669 -1.10 4.09 0.55
N LEU A 670 -2.03 4.17 1.51
CA LEU A 670 -3.23 3.36 1.54
C LEU A 670 -4.01 3.42 0.19
N PRO A 671 -4.56 2.30 -0.30
CA PRO A 671 -5.46 2.29 -1.47
C PRO A 671 -6.71 3.15 -1.25
N ALA A 672 -7.36 3.58 -2.33
CA ALA A 672 -8.60 4.35 -2.27
C ALA A 672 -9.70 3.61 -1.49
N ALA A 673 -9.83 2.29 -1.68
CA ALA A 673 -10.81 1.47 -0.96
C ALA A 673 -10.60 1.48 0.58
N THR A 674 -9.34 1.44 1.04
CA THR A 674 -9.02 1.51 2.48
C THR A 674 -9.29 2.90 3.05
N TRP A 675 -9.06 3.96 2.27
CA TRP A 675 -9.45 5.31 2.68
C TRP A 675 -10.98 5.40 2.88
N VAL A 676 -11.75 4.84 1.95
CA VAL A 676 -13.22 4.76 2.05
C VAL A 676 -13.66 3.96 3.27
N GLU A 677 -13.01 2.81 3.53
CA GLU A 677 -13.30 1.98 4.70
C GLU A 677 -13.12 2.73 6.02
N VAL A 678 -11.99 3.45 6.19
CA VAL A 678 -11.74 4.25 7.39
C VAL A 678 -12.81 5.32 7.58
N VAL A 679 -13.10 6.08 6.52
CA VAL A 679 -14.04 7.20 6.58
C VAL A 679 -15.46 6.73 6.85
N THR A 680 -15.93 5.71 6.13
CA THR A 680 -17.28 5.14 6.36
C THR A 680 -17.40 4.49 7.74
N THR A 681 -16.34 3.88 8.27
CA THR A 681 -16.32 3.36 9.64
C THR A 681 -16.39 4.47 10.68
N ALA A 682 -15.62 5.56 10.50
CA ALA A 682 -15.71 6.74 11.35
C ALA A 682 -17.14 7.30 11.38
N HIS A 683 -17.78 7.45 10.22
CA HIS A 683 -19.15 7.95 10.13
C HIS A 683 -20.16 7.02 10.83
N ARG A 684 -20.05 5.70 10.68
CA ARG A 684 -20.89 4.73 11.41
C ARG A 684 -20.75 4.83 12.93
N LEU A 685 -19.57 5.18 13.41
CA LEU A 685 -19.29 5.42 14.83
C LEU A 685 -19.71 6.83 15.32
N GLY A 686 -20.31 7.64 14.44
CA GLY A 686 -20.71 9.01 14.74
C GLY A 686 -19.54 9.99 14.84
N ILE A 687 -18.37 9.64 14.28
CA ILE A 687 -17.20 10.51 14.23
C ILE A 687 -17.23 11.26 12.89
N PRO A 688 -17.50 12.58 12.87
CA PRO A 688 -17.55 13.34 11.63
C PRO A 688 -16.15 13.46 11.01
N THR A 689 -16.09 13.63 9.69
CA THR A 689 -14.83 13.89 9.00
C THR A 689 -14.94 15.06 8.03
N THR A 690 -13.80 15.56 7.57
CA THR A 690 -13.74 16.41 6.36
C THR A 690 -13.43 15.55 5.14
N ALA A 691 -13.52 16.12 3.94
CA ALA A 691 -13.04 15.52 2.70
C ALA A 691 -12.09 16.48 1.98
N THR A 692 -11.01 15.98 1.40
CA THR A 692 -10.03 16.81 0.68
C THR A 692 -9.70 16.25 -0.69
N MET A 693 -9.32 17.12 -1.63
CA MET A 693 -8.81 16.70 -2.93
C MET A 693 -7.58 17.52 -3.29
N MET A 694 -6.40 16.89 -3.38
CA MET A 694 -5.22 17.54 -3.92
C MET A 694 -5.20 17.36 -5.44
N TYR A 695 -5.15 18.47 -6.20
CA TYR A 695 -5.31 18.45 -7.65
C TYR A 695 -4.30 19.35 -8.37
N GLY A 696 -4.14 19.12 -9.68
CA GLY A 696 -3.22 19.89 -10.53
C GLY A 696 -1.80 19.32 -10.59
N HIS A 697 -1.63 18.02 -10.31
CA HIS A 697 -0.35 17.32 -10.46
C HIS A 697 -0.36 16.42 -11.71
N VAL A 698 -0.08 15.12 -11.56
CA VAL A 698 -0.16 14.08 -12.60
C VAL A 698 -1.60 13.65 -12.94
N ASP A 699 -2.58 14.30 -12.33
CA ASP A 699 -4.01 14.04 -12.50
C ASP A 699 -4.59 14.78 -13.71
N ALA A 700 -5.89 14.56 -13.95
CA ALA A 700 -6.64 15.12 -15.06
C ALA A 700 -8.09 15.41 -14.62
N PRO A 701 -8.84 16.26 -15.35
CA PRO A 701 -10.22 16.61 -15.01
C PRO A 701 -11.16 15.43 -14.73
N ALA A 702 -10.98 14.30 -15.44
CA ALA A 702 -11.75 13.07 -15.19
C ALA A 702 -11.53 12.52 -13.78
N HIS A 703 -10.29 12.56 -13.28
CA HIS A 703 -9.98 12.15 -11.92
C HIS A 703 -10.63 13.07 -10.88
N TRP A 704 -10.70 14.39 -11.15
CA TRP A 704 -11.35 15.35 -10.25
C TRP A 704 -12.86 15.11 -10.16
N VAL A 705 -13.51 14.92 -11.30
CA VAL A 705 -14.94 14.59 -11.37
C VAL A 705 -15.23 13.25 -10.68
N ALA A 706 -14.42 12.22 -10.93
CA ALA A 706 -14.56 10.92 -10.29
C ALA A 706 -14.39 11.01 -8.75
N HIS A 707 -13.41 11.79 -8.28
CA HIS A 707 -13.21 12.04 -6.85
C HIS A 707 -14.44 12.72 -6.23
N LEU A 708 -14.92 13.83 -6.80
CA LEU A 708 -16.11 14.54 -6.31
C LEU A 708 -17.35 13.63 -6.24
N ARG A 709 -17.53 12.76 -7.24
CA ARG A 709 -18.62 11.79 -7.27
C ARG A 709 -18.49 10.69 -6.21
N LEU A 710 -17.28 10.24 -5.93
CA LEU A 710 -17.02 9.31 -4.82
C LEU A 710 -17.40 9.98 -3.50
N ILE A 711 -16.94 11.21 -3.24
CA ILE A 711 -17.31 11.95 -2.03
C ILE A 711 -18.83 12.16 -1.94
N ALA A 712 -19.50 12.53 -3.05
CA ALA A 712 -20.95 12.68 -3.09
C ALA A 712 -21.69 11.38 -2.70
N ARG A 713 -21.28 10.24 -3.26
CA ARG A 713 -21.86 8.93 -2.94
C ARG A 713 -21.65 8.57 -1.47
N LEU A 714 -20.45 8.76 -0.94
CA LEU A 714 -20.18 8.47 0.47
C LEU A 714 -21.03 9.36 1.39
N GLN A 715 -21.25 10.62 1.01
CA GLN A 715 -22.15 11.50 1.75
C GLN A 715 -23.61 11.03 1.67
N ASP A 716 -24.08 10.56 0.51
CA ASP A 716 -25.42 9.97 0.38
C ASP A 716 -25.58 8.71 1.26
N GLU A 717 -24.52 7.91 1.41
CA GLU A 717 -24.52 6.68 2.20
C GLU A 717 -24.42 6.91 3.71
N THR A 718 -23.64 7.91 4.14
CA THR A 718 -23.22 8.02 5.55
C THR A 718 -23.46 9.38 6.20
N ASN A 719 -23.65 10.43 5.39
CA ASN A 719 -23.90 11.81 5.82
C ASN A 719 -22.94 12.34 6.92
N GLY A 720 -21.67 11.92 6.88
CA GLY A 720 -20.69 12.22 7.93
C GLY A 720 -19.68 13.33 7.59
N PHE A 721 -19.61 13.80 6.34
CA PHE A 721 -18.72 14.89 5.97
C PHE A 721 -19.26 16.25 6.40
N THR A 722 -18.40 17.08 6.99
CA THR A 722 -18.75 18.46 7.42
C THR A 722 -18.40 19.51 6.37
N GLU A 723 -17.32 19.29 5.62
CA GLU A 723 -16.82 20.18 4.58
C GLU A 723 -16.00 19.43 3.51
N PHE A 724 -15.89 20.06 2.34
CA PHE A 724 -14.97 19.67 1.28
C PHE A 724 -13.92 20.75 1.03
N VAL A 725 -12.65 20.35 0.98
CA VAL A 725 -11.50 21.25 0.84
C VAL A 725 -10.68 20.89 -0.41
N PRO A 726 -10.83 21.64 -1.52
CA PRO A 726 -9.91 21.55 -2.66
C PRO A 726 -8.52 22.10 -2.28
N LEU A 727 -7.47 21.35 -2.59
CA LEU A 727 -6.08 21.67 -2.24
C LEU A 727 -5.22 21.75 -3.51
N PRO A 728 -4.95 22.96 -4.04
CA PRO A 728 -4.04 23.12 -5.16
C PRO A 728 -2.64 22.53 -4.88
N PHE A 729 -2.10 21.78 -5.82
CA PHE A 729 -0.75 21.23 -5.71
C PHE A 729 0.31 22.33 -5.73
N VAL A 730 1.08 22.45 -4.64
CA VAL A 730 2.26 23.32 -4.53
C VAL A 730 3.48 22.51 -4.97
N HIS A 731 4.08 22.91 -6.09
CA HIS A 731 4.99 22.04 -6.84
C HIS A 731 6.49 22.34 -6.61
N THR A 732 6.84 23.55 -6.17
CA THR A 732 8.21 24.10 -6.23
C THR A 732 9.27 23.16 -5.64
N ASN A 733 8.99 22.55 -4.48
CA ASN A 733 9.92 21.63 -3.81
C ASN A 733 9.48 20.17 -3.87
N ALA A 734 8.44 19.84 -4.64
CA ALA A 734 7.91 18.48 -4.71
C ALA A 734 8.80 17.59 -5.59
N PRO A 735 9.31 16.43 -5.08
CA PRO A 735 10.19 15.56 -5.85
C PRO A 735 9.64 15.12 -7.22
N VAL A 736 8.34 14.86 -7.33
CA VAL A 736 7.66 14.46 -8.57
C VAL A 736 7.66 15.56 -9.64
N TYR A 737 7.63 16.83 -9.22
CA TYR A 737 7.77 17.97 -10.12
C TYR A 737 9.23 18.15 -10.52
N LEU A 738 10.15 18.09 -9.56
CA LEU A 738 11.60 18.19 -9.80
C LEU A 738 12.15 17.05 -10.69
N ALA A 739 11.43 15.93 -10.80
CA ALA A 739 11.72 14.81 -11.70
C ALA A 739 11.12 14.98 -13.12
N GLY A 740 10.37 16.07 -13.38
CA GLY A 740 9.70 16.34 -14.66
C GLY A 740 8.48 15.46 -14.93
N ILE A 741 7.83 14.92 -13.89
CA ILE A 741 6.67 14.02 -14.03
C ILE A 741 5.35 14.76 -13.79
N ALA A 742 5.30 15.64 -12.78
CA ALA A 742 4.11 16.42 -12.47
C ALA A 742 4.10 17.79 -13.16
N ARG A 743 2.90 18.35 -13.32
CA ARG A 743 2.64 19.72 -13.78
C ARG A 743 3.08 20.76 -12.71
N PRO A 744 3.31 22.03 -13.09
CA PRO A 744 3.62 23.12 -12.15
C PRO A 744 2.37 23.59 -11.37
N GLY A 745 1.62 22.65 -10.78
CA GLY A 745 0.36 22.93 -10.10
C GLY A 745 -0.81 23.24 -11.06
N PRO A 746 -2.01 23.45 -10.51
CA PRO A 746 -3.19 23.85 -11.28
C PRO A 746 -3.10 25.32 -11.73
N THR A 747 -3.72 25.62 -12.87
CA THR A 747 -3.89 27.00 -13.35
C THR A 747 -4.96 27.75 -12.54
N GLU A 748 -5.03 29.08 -12.68
CA GLU A 748 -6.13 29.86 -12.12
C GLU A 748 -7.50 29.34 -12.60
N ARG A 749 -7.61 29.02 -13.90
CA ARG A 749 -8.81 28.42 -14.48
C ARG A 749 -9.17 27.11 -13.78
N ASP A 750 -8.20 26.22 -13.59
CA ASP A 750 -8.42 24.94 -12.90
C ASP A 750 -8.91 25.18 -11.46
N ASN A 751 -8.32 26.14 -10.74
CA ASN A 751 -8.75 26.49 -9.39
C ASN A 751 -10.21 26.94 -9.35
N ARG A 752 -10.60 27.86 -10.25
CA ARG A 752 -11.98 28.34 -10.34
C ARG A 752 -12.95 27.21 -10.70
N ALA A 753 -12.63 26.41 -11.72
CA ALA A 753 -13.47 25.32 -12.19
C ALA A 753 -13.66 24.23 -11.12
N VAL A 754 -12.59 23.81 -10.43
CA VAL A 754 -12.66 22.78 -9.39
C VAL A 754 -13.54 23.22 -8.22
N HIS A 755 -13.40 24.46 -7.73
CA HIS A 755 -14.22 24.95 -6.62
C HIS A 755 -15.69 25.11 -7.03
N ALA A 756 -15.96 25.67 -8.22
CA ALA A 756 -17.31 25.80 -8.75
C ALA A 756 -17.99 24.43 -8.96
N MET A 757 -17.27 23.48 -9.54
CA MET A 757 -17.76 22.11 -9.74
C MET A 757 -17.93 21.34 -8.43
N ALA A 758 -17.10 21.59 -7.42
CA ALA A 758 -17.31 21.03 -6.08
C ALA A 758 -18.65 21.50 -5.49
N ARG A 759 -18.96 22.79 -5.58
CA ARG A 759 -20.25 23.34 -5.16
C ARG A 759 -21.43 22.72 -5.93
N ILE A 760 -21.32 22.55 -7.24
CA ILE A 760 -22.38 21.99 -8.09
C ILE A 760 -22.61 20.50 -7.79
N LEU A 761 -21.56 19.68 -7.86
CA LEU A 761 -21.68 18.22 -7.73
C LEU A 761 -22.01 17.77 -6.30
N LEU A 762 -21.63 18.57 -5.29
CA LEU A 762 -21.93 18.31 -3.88
C LEU A 762 -23.15 19.10 -3.37
N HIS A 763 -23.85 19.83 -4.24
CA HIS A 763 -25.03 20.60 -3.86
C HIS A 763 -26.12 19.69 -3.24
N GLY A 764 -26.73 20.14 -2.15
CA GLY A 764 -27.69 19.37 -1.35
C GLY A 764 -27.08 18.26 -0.48
N ARG A 765 -25.75 18.04 -0.54
CA ARG A 765 -25.04 17.00 0.23
C ARG A 765 -24.06 17.58 1.23
N ILE A 766 -23.09 18.38 0.76
CA ILE A 766 -22.06 19.02 1.60
C ILE A 766 -22.20 20.54 1.45
N PRO A 767 -22.69 21.24 2.47
CA PRO A 767 -22.96 22.68 2.36
C PRO A 767 -21.67 23.51 2.35
N ASN A 768 -20.59 23.03 2.99
CA ASN A 768 -19.39 23.82 3.20
C ASN A 768 -18.27 23.45 2.23
N ILE A 769 -17.83 24.43 1.45
CA ILE A 769 -16.67 24.35 0.57
C ILE A 769 -15.66 25.39 1.03
N GLN A 770 -14.46 24.93 1.40
CA GLN A 770 -13.40 25.74 1.97
C GLN A 770 -12.29 26.03 0.97
N THR A 771 -11.76 27.26 0.96
CA THR A 771 -10.53 27.61 0.21
C THR A 771 -9.30 27.48 1.09
N SER A 772 -8.13 27.23 0.47
CA SER A 772 -6.85 27.18 1.15
C SER A 772 -6.02 28.42 0.82
N TRP A 773 -6.10 29.46 1.66
CA TRP A 773 -5.34 30.71 1.46
C TRP A 773 -3.83 30.50 1.49
N VAL A 774 -3.33 29.50 2.23
CA VAL A 774 -1.90 29.12 2.23
C VAL A 774 -1.44 28.59 0.87
N LYS A 775 -2.35 28.12 0.00
CA LYS A 775 -2.02 27.59 -1.34
C LYS A 775 -2.34 28.60 -2.44
N LEU A 776 -3.48 29.27 -2.35
CA LEU A 776 -3.99 30.18 -3.37
C LEU A 776 -3.57 31.64 -3.19
N GLY A 777 -3.11 32.01 -2.00
CA GLY A 777 -2.89 33.40 -1.65
C GLY A 777 -4.19 34.19 -1.51
N VAL A 778 -4.07 35.50 -1.26
CA VAL A 778 -5.20 36.40 -1.05
C VAL A 778 -6.08 36.48 -2.31
N ASP A 779 -5.47 36.71 -3.47
CA ASP A 779 -6.20 36.94 -4.72
C ASP A 779 -6.88 35.67 -5.22
N GLY A 780 -6.18 34.53 -5.18
CA GLY A 780 -6.78 33.24 -5.52
C GLY A 780 -7.94 32.86 -4.59
N SER A 781 -7.84 33.13 -3.28
CA SER A 781 -8.94 32.92 -2.34
C SER A 781 -10.16 33.80 -2.66
N ARG A 782 -9.94 35.08 -3.03
CA ARG A 782 -11.03 35.99 -3.45
C ARG A 782 -11.75 35.48 -4.69
N LEU A 783 -11.00 35.03 -5.70
CA LEU A 783 -11.56 34.50 -6.94
C LEU A 783 -12.49 33.31 -6.70
N VAL A 784 -12.09 32.36 -5.85
CA VAL A 784 -12.93 31.17 -5.58
C VAL A 784 -14.08 31.47 -4.62
N LEU A 785 -13.95 32.45 -3.72
CA LEU A 785 -15.05 32.94 -2.88
C LEU A 785 -16.19 33.57 -3.70
N SER A 786 -15.88 34.17 -4.84
CA SER A 786 -16.89 34.61 -5.82
C SER A 786 -17.43 33.49 -6.73
N GLY A 787 -16.99 32.23 -6.54
CA GLY A 787 -17.30 31.10 -7.40
C GLY A 787 -17.84 29.86 -6.69
N GLY A 788 -18.50 30.03 -5.54
CA GLY A 788 -19.20 28.94 -4.83
C GLY A 788 -18.59 28.50 -3.49
N VAL A 789 -17.46 29.07 -3.08
CA VAL A 789 -16.82 28.85 -1.77
C VAL A 789 -17.50 29.70 -0.69
N ASN A 790 -17.63 29.16 0.52
CA ASN A 790 -18.24 29.86 1.67
C ASN A 790 -17.39 29.84 2.95
N ASP A 791 -16.18 29.31 2.88
CA ASP A 791 -15.27 29.22 4.03
C ASP A 791 -13.85 29.60 3.60
N VAL A 792 -13.26 30.58 4.30
CA VAL A 792 -11.90 31.07 4.02
C VAL A 792 -10.83 30.26 4.74
N GLY A 793 -11.21 29.35 5.64
CA GLY A 793 -10.32 28.46 6.37
C GLY A 793 -9.93 28.96 7.75
N GLY A 794 -8.78 28.47 8.23
CA GLY A 794 -8.30 28.69 9.58
C GLY A 794 -7.27 29.81 9.74
N THR A 795 -7.07 30.28 10.96
CA THR A 795 -5.92 31.13 11.35
C THR A 795 -4.59 30.37 11.32
N LEU A 796 -4.66 29.04 11.46
CA LEU A 796 -3.60 28.03 11.48
C LEU A 796 -2.56 28.16 12.60
N MET A 797 -2.20 29.37 13.03
CA MET A 797 -1.18 29.74 14.03
C MET A 797 0.25 29.26 13.72
N GLU A 798 0.41 28.08 13.14
CA GLU A 798 1.58 27.51 12.51
C GLU A 798 1.15 26.69 11.28
N GLU A 799 1.85 26.79 10.17
CA GLU A 799 1.68 25.90 9.02
C GLU A 799 3.03 25.69 8.34
N THR A 800 3.51 24.45 8.38
CA THR A 800 4.83 24.06 7.91
C THR A 800 4.77 23.25 6.61
N ILE A 801 3.68 22.54 6.32
CA ILE A 801 3.61 21.60 5.20
C ILE A 801 3.69 22.34 3.86
N SER A 802 2.78 23.29 3.65
CA SER A 802 2.66 24.05 2.41
C SER A 802 3.85 25.00 2.23
N ARG A 803 4.38 25.53 3.33
CA ARG A 803 5.59 26.35 3.34
C ARG A 803 6.82 25.56 2.89
N MET A 804 7.03 24.34 3.42
CA MET A 804 8.11 23.45 2.98
C MET A 804 7.94 22.99 1.53
N ALA A 805 6.71 22.83 1.05
CA ALA A 805 6.43 22.56 -0.37
C ALA A 805 6.77 23.73 -1.31
N GLY A 806 6.97 24.93 -0.77
CA GLY A 806 7.39 26.12 -1.51
C GLY A 806 6.34 27.24 -1.58
N SER A 807 5.25 27.17 -0.82
CA SER A 807 4.30 28.28 -0.74
C SER A 807 4.95 29.54 -0.17
N SER A 808 4.59 30.71 -0.71
CA SER A 808 5.03 32.04 -0.27
C SER A 808 3.95 32.81 0.51
N HIS A 809 2.79 32.21 0.77
CA HIS A 809 1.62 32.91 1.33
C HIS A 809 1.59 33.03 2.86
N GLY A 810 2.68 32.62 3.53
CA GLY A 810 2.84 32.66 4.99
C GLY A 810 2.30 31.42 5.71
N SER A 811 2.57 31.35 7.01
CA SER A 811 2.22 30.21 7.88
C SER A 811 1.09 30.49 8.89
N ALA A 812 0.66 31.74 9.03
CA ALA A 812 -0.45 32.14 9.91
C ALA A 812 -1.14 33.41 9.40
N LYS A 813 -2.44 33.53 9.72
CA LYS A 813 -3.27 34.72 9.48
C LYS A 813 -4.01 35.10 10.75
N SER A 814 -4.06 36.38 11.07
CA SER A 814 -4.93 36.91 12.13
C SER A 814 -6.39 36.95 11.67
N VAL A 815 -7.31 37.02 12.63
CA VAL A 815 -8.76 37.19 12.35
C VAL A 815 -9.02 38.43 11.50
N ALA A 816 -8.29 39.53 11.74
CA ALA A 816 -8.40 40.76 10.96
C ALA A 816 -8.00 40.55 9.50
N GLU A 817 -6.90 39.84 9.24
CA GLU A 817 -6.46 39.54 7.88
C GLU A 817 -7.43 38.60 7.15
N LEU A 818 -8.03 37.62 7.83
CA LEU A 818 -9.07 36.77 7.23
C LEU A 818 -10.30 37.59 6.82
N ARG A 819 -10.72 38.53 7.67
CA ARG A 819 -11.81 39.47 7.32
C ARG A 819 -11.43 40.36 6.14
N GLU A 820 -10.18 40.80 6.04
CA GLU A 820 -9.68 41.62 4.93
C GLU A 820 -9.64 40.86 3.59
N ILE A 821 -9.34 39.55 3.61
CA ILE A 821 -9.45 38.70 2.41
C ILE A 821 -10.89 38.75 1.88
N CYS A 822 -11.88 38.66 2.77
CA CYS A 822 -13.30 38.60 2.42
C CYS A 822 -13.95 39.97 2.17
N ALA A 823 -13.38 41.08 2.66
CA ALA A 823 -14.01 42.40 2.61
C ALA A 823 -14.49 42.85 1.21
N PRO A 824 -13.73 42.64 0.10
CA PRO A 824 -14.19 43.02 -1.24
C PRO A 824 -15.45 42.28 -1.73
N LEU A 825 -15.82 41.17 -1.09
CA LEU A 825 -17.02 40.39 -1.46
C LEU A 825 -18.31 41.04 -0.96
N GLY A 826 -18.24 41.99 -0.02
CA GLY A 826 -19.41 42.61 0.61
C GLY A 826 -20.24 41.66 1.48
N ARG A 827 -19.66 40.51 1.90
CA ARG A 827 -20.33 39.44 2.66
C ARG A 827 -19.99 39.51 4.15
N PRO A 828 -20.95 39.23 5.07
CA PRO A 828 -20.65 39.09 6.49
C PRO A 828 -19.65 37.96 6.75
N VAL A 829 -18.70 38.18 7.66
CA VAL A 829 -17.67 37.20 8.03
C VAL A 829 -17.87 36.72 9.45
N ARG A 830 -18.09 35.40 9.65
CA ARG A 830 -18.45 34.80 10.94
C ARG A 830 -17.44 33.75 11.38
N GLN A 831 -17.08 33.75 12.67
CA GLN A 831 -16.29 32.66 13.24
C GLN A 831 -17.19 31.44 13.48
N ARG A 832 -16.73 30.26 13.09
CA ARG A 832 -17.41 28.97 13.31
C ARG A 832 -16.62 28.06 14.27
N THR A 833 -17.30 27.07 14.83
CA THR A 833 -16.64 25.87 15.39
C THR A 833 -16.22 24.92 14.27
N THR A 834 -15.48 23.85 14.60
CA THR A 834 -15.07 22.81 13.62
C THR A 834 -16.27 22.18 12.90
N LEU A 835 -17.39 22.02 13.60
CA LEU A 835 -18.64 21.45 13.05
C LEU A 835 -19.62 22.54 12.55
N TYR A 836 -19.12 23.72 12.18
CA TYR A 836 -19.91 24.84 11.63
C TYR A 836 -20.98 25.42 12.57
N GLY A 837 -20.86 25.18 13.89
CA GLY A 837 -21.74 25.74 14.91
C GLY A 837 -21.32 27.12 15.42
N GLU A 838 -22.06 27.61 16.42
CA GLU A 838 -21.77 28.89 17.09
C GLU A 838 -20.58 28.79 18.04
N VAL A 839 -19.75 29.83 18.04
CA VAL A 839 -18.59 29.94 18.93
C VAL A 839 -19.00 30.65 20.23
N PRO A 840 -18.64 30.12 21.41
CA PRO A 840 -18.92 30.78 22.69
C PRO A 840 -18.34 32.20 22.75
N ALA A 841 -19.08 33.15 23.32
CA ALA A 841 -18.67 34.56 23.40
C ALA A 841 -17.28 34.75 24.03
N GLU A 842 -16.97 33.97 25.06
CA GLU A 842 -15.68 34.00 25.75
C GLU A 842 -14.50 33.62 24.83
N ARG A 843 -14.71 32.71 23.87
CA ARG A 843 -13.71 32.36 22.84
C ARG A 843 -13.54 33.47 21.81
N LEU A 844 -14.64 34.12 21.39
CA LEU A 844 -14.59 35.29 20.49
C LEU A 844 -13.78 36.43 21.10
N THR A 845 -14.00 36.72 22.39
CA THR A 845 -13.24 37.75 23.13
C THR A 845 -11.75 37.39 23.22
N ALA A 846 -11.43 36.13 23.52
CA ALA A 846 -10.05 35.66 23.57
C ALA A 846 -9.33 35.80 22.21
N ALA A 847 -9.99 35.40 21.12
CA ALA A 847 -9.45 35.50 19.77
C ALA A 847 -9.23 36.96 19.32
N ALA A 848 -10.15 37.86 19.67
CA ALA A 848 -10.00 39.29 19.41
C ALA A 848 -8.86 39.94 20.20
N SER A 849 -8.57 39.41 21.40
CA SER A 849 -7.52 39.93 22.30
C SER A 849 -6.14 39.32 22.02
N ALA A 850 -6.07 38.25 21.24
CA ALA A 850 -4.82 37.59 20.89
C ALA A 850 -3.98 38.50 19.99
N ARG A 851 -2.77 38.85 20.44
CA ARG A 851 -1.82 39.57 19.58
C ARG A 851 -1.37 38.65 18.45
N PRO A 852 -1.27 39.14 17.20
CA PRO A 852 -0.72 38.36 16.10
C PRO A 852 0.71 37.94 16.48
N SER A 853 0.92 36.64 16.64
CA SER A 853 2.23 36.04 16.87
C SER A 853 3.10 36.23 15.63
N ARG A 854 3.76 37.40 15.51
CA ARG A 854 4.81 37.63 14.51
C ARG A 854 6.21 37.84 15.09
N ALA A 855 6.34 37.94 16.40
CA ALA A 855 7.63 37.85 17.08
C ALA A 855 7.42 37.65 18.59
N LEU A 856 7.91 36.55 19.15
CA LEU A 856 8.47 36.61 20.49
C LEU A 856 9.68 37.55 20.38
N LEU A 857 9.57 38.73 20.99
CA LEU A 857 10.70 39.63 21.23
C LEU A 857 11.84 38.83 21.87
N PRO A 858 13.12 39.09 21.51
CA PRO A 858 14.23 38.47 22.21
C PRO A 858 14.11 38.83 23.68
N VAL A 859 14.13 37.82 24.55
CA VAL A 859 14.30 38.04 25.98
C VAL A 859 15.65 38.73 26.13
N LEU A 860 15.64 40.05 26.31
CA LEU A 860 16.82 40.80 26.69
C LEU A 860 17.24 40.26 28.05
N GLY A 861 18.46 39.73 28.08
CA GLY A 861 19.10 39.30 29.31
C GLY A 861 19.10 40.42 30.34
N GLN A 862 18.82 40.05 31.58
CA GLN A 862 19.25 40.79 32.74
C GLN A 862 20.18 39.85 33.52
N HIS A 863 21.46 40.24 33.49
CA HIS A 863 22.61 39.94 34.35
C HIS A 863 22.71 38.59 35.05
#